data_AF-A0A835UDC5-F1
#
_entry.id   AF-A0A835UDC5-F1
#
_cell.length_a   1.000
_cell.length_b   1.000
_cell.length_c   1.000
_cell.angle_alpha   90.00
_cell.angle_beta   90.00
_cell.angle_gamma   90.00
#
_symmetry.space_group_name_H-M   'P 1'
#
loop_
_entity.id
_entity.type
_entity.pdbx_description
1 polymer ?
#
loop_
_entity_poly.entity_id
_entity_poly.type
_entity_poly.pdbx_seq_one_letter_code
_entity_poly.pdbx_strand_id
1 'polypeptide(L)'
;MADEESGDAVLSDVDGDEEIAIDSTAPTPSDASLADQRVRDLIAEIEQERRARKAAEDSRAELQTSVNRLKAFAQDVIRKRDEALREKEETARLAERTSSELSESLKVKEEALRQHEEAFKQKEEALRQKEEVLRQKDSLRAEIETAAQMMVTGIDKISSKVSSFKNFSAGGLPRSQKYTGLPAVAYGVIKRANEITEELIKQIETASKSRDEAREQIEQRNYEIAIEVSQLEATISGLREETTKKAAEVDLLSNMVKERDSRVSKMEKEISELKLFGNESAAKLKNLGAKLDAQRPVIIDHLKHISKAHEQISKIVRIADESSSDQLDSSDSLFIWNEIDIDENLQTSLEGTISVCELACSAFDKVRLRIEERNREVKCLEEKVADLLGEKQHIGTLLRSALSSKTNEVLQVAEKGLREAGIDLKLNGHDKNDAHMNGEDEVYTLAGELENTVKTSTIEIIELRHLVEALRAESSLLKTHLDAQAKEIRQLMQQIKELEAKEHLANESIEGLMMDIAAAEEEITRWKQAAEQEAAAGKAIEEEFLLQLSSMRQELEEAKLAILELETKLKFKEETAVAAIAARDAAENSLRLADVRATRLRERLEELTRQLEQLDKNDSRNRNSHRYICWPWQWLGLNSIKYQVDVQENSNEMELSEPLI
;
A
#
# COMPACT_ATOMS: atom_id res chain seq x y z
N MET A 1 -125.77 81.54 -26.13
CA MET A 1 -127.01 80.94 -25.59
C MET A 1 -127.80 80.39 -26.77
N ALA A 2 -129.03 79.94 -26.57
CA ALA A 2 -129.86 79.31 -27.61
C ALA A 2 -130.55 80.37 -28.51
N ASP A 3 -131.65 79.94 -29.14
CA ASP A 3 -132.64 80.70 -29.90
C ASP A 3 -132.19 81.02 -31.35
N GLU A 4 -132.82 80.48 -32.41
CA GLU A 4 -134.20 80.70 -32.94
C GLU A 4 -134.30 81.98 -33.79
N GLU A 5 -135.15 82.12 -34.82
CA GLU A 5 -135.86 81.20 -35.76
C GLU A 5 -136.47 82.09 -36.90
N SER A 6 -137.03 81.48 -37.96
CA SER A 6 -138.22 81.95 -38.74
C SER A 6 -138.30 83.36 -39.40
N GLY A 7 -139.31 83.53 -40.27
CA GLY A 7 -139.82 84.83 -40.81
C GLY A 7 -139.15 85.29 -42.12
N ASP A 8 -139.72 85.25 -43.33
CA ASP A 8 -141.10 85.22 -43.88
C ASP A 8 -141.78 86.60 -44.13
N ALA A 9 -142.72 86.63 -45.09
CA ALA A 9 -143.76 87.64 -45.36
C ALA A 9 -143.35 89.02 -45.97
N VAL A 10 -144.16 89.72 -46.80
CA VAL A 10 -145.22 89.34 -47.79
C VAL A 10 -145.60 90.55 -48.71
N LEU A 11 -146.42 90.28 -49.75
CA LEU A 11 -147.32 91.11 -50.62
C LEU A 11 -147.85 92.48 -50.08
N SER A 12 -148.54 93.41 -50.79
CA SER A 12 -148.84 93.76 -52.22
C SER A 12 -149.74 95.03 -52.30
N ASP A 13 -149.83 95.69 -53.46
CA ASP A 13 -150.99 96.44 -54.03
C ASP A 13 -151.68 97.63 -53.28
N VAL A 14 -152.71 98.19 -53.95
CA VAL A 14 -153.91 98.95 -53.49
C VAL A 14 -154.03 100.44 -53.92
N ASP A 15 -154.73 100.62 -55.06
CA ASP A 15 -155.90 101.48 -55.38
C ASP A 15 -155.94 103.03 -55.19
N GLY A 16 -156.75 103.68 -56.05
CA GLY A 16 -157.63 104.81 -55.65
C GLY A 16 -157.90 105.92 -56.69
N ASP A 17 -158.98 105.81 -57.48
CA ASP A 17 -159.45 106.80 -58.49
C ASP A 17 -160.39 107.92 -57.94
N GLU A 18 -161.08 108.63 -58.86
CA GLU A 18 -162.33 109.44 -58.73
C GLU A 18 -162.25 110.98 -58.45
N GLU A 19 -163.15 111.86 -58.94
CA GLU A 19 -163.89 111.97 -60.24
C GLU A 19 -164.58 113.38 -60.38
N ILE A 20 -165.67 113.50 -61.19
CA ILE A 20 -166.77 114.53 -61.17
C ILE A 20 -166.59 115.92 -61.86
N ALA A 21 -167.16 116.05 -63.09
CA ALA A 21 -168.37 116.81 -63.53
C ALA A 21 -168.85 118.17 -62.86
N ILE A 22 -169.73 119.06 -63.38
CA ILE A 22 -170.41 119.36 -64.69
C ILE A 22 -171.08 120.79 -64.69
N ASP A 23 -171.10 121.47 -65.85
CA ASP A 23 -172.04 122.46 -66.49
C ASP A 23 -172.91 123.56 -65.75
N SER A 24 -173.09 124.70 -66.47
CA SER A 24 -174.20 125.70 -66.60
C SER A 24 -175.00 126.33 -65.43
N THR A 25 -175.24 127.67 -65.51
CA THR A 25 -176.60 128.31 -65.62
C THR A 25 -176.55 129.86 -65.80
N ALA A 26 -177.69 130.50 -66.15
CA ALA A 26 -177.88 131.95 -66.40
C ALA A 26 -178.78 132.63 -65.33
N PRO A 27 -178.95 133.99 -65.31
CA PRO A 27 -180.06 134.62 -66.05
C PRO A 27 -179.87 136.10 -66.51
N THR A 28 -180.95 136.67 -67.05
CA THR A 28 -181.21 138.07 -67.47
C THR A 28 -181.71 138.96 -66.28
N PRO A 29 -182.21 140.22 -66.44
CA PRO A 29 -182.16 141.20 -67.55
C PRO A 29 -181.64 142.61 -67.13
N SER A 30 -181.66 143.57 -68.07
CA SER A 30 -181.73 145.04 -67.88
C SER A 30 -180.66 145.77 -67.03
N ASP A 31 -179.70 146.43 -67.70
CA ASP A 31 -179.74 147.89 -67.91
C ASP A 31 -178.43 148.43 -68.52
N ALA A 32 -178.56 149.30 -69.53
CA ALA A 32 -177.46 149.73 -70.41
C ALA A 32 -176.48 150.77 -69.79
N SER A 33 -176.31 150.77 -68.47
CA SER A 33 -175.50 151.74 -67.72
C SER A 33 -174.49 151.10 -66.74
N LEU A 34 -174.64 149.82 -66.39
CA LEU A 34 -173.75 149.13 -65.43
C LEU A 34 -172.67 148.24 -66.08
N ALA A 35 -172.79 147.96 -67.39
CA ALA A 35 -171.88 147.06 -68.09
C ALA A 35 -170.41 147.52 -68.07
N ASP A 36 -170.17 148.84 -68.13
CA ASP A 36 -168.84 149.44 -68.15
C ASP A 36 -168.04 149.22 -66.85
N GLN A 37 -168.71 148.88 -65.74
CA GLN A 37 -168.05 148.61 -64.47
C GLN A 37 -167.54 147.16 -64.39
N ARG A 38 -168.37 146.17 -64.74
CA ARG A 38 -167.98 144.74 -64.70
C ARG A 38 -166.76 144.41 -65.59
N VAL A 39 -166.57 145.16 -66.67
CA VAL A 39 -165.39 145.01 -67.56
C VAL A 39 -164.10 145.41 -66.85
N ARG A 40 -164.12 146.40 -65.94
CA ARG A 40 -162.96 146.79 -65.15
C ARG A 40 -162.62 145.73 -64.09
N ASP A 41 -163.63 145.16 -63.44
CA ASP A 41 -163.44 144.15 -62.39
C ASP A 41 -162.80 142.85 -62.93
N LEU A 42 -163.29 142.35 -64.08
CA LEU A 42 -162.74 141.14 -64.73
C LEU A 42 -161.27 141.29 -65.17
N ILE A 43 -160.83 142.49 -65.53
CA ILE A 43 -159.42 142.74 -65.88
C ILE A 43 -158.52 142.60 -64.64
N ALA A 44 -158.95 143.10 -63.48
CA ALA A 44 -158.21 142.97 -62.23
C ALA A 44 -158.09 141.52 -61.76
N GLU A 45 -159.15 140.72 -61.94
CA GLU A 45 -159.18 139.29 -61.59
C GLU A 45 -158.21 138.46 -62.46
N ILE A 46 -158.18 138.69 -63.78
CA ILE A 46 -157.23 138.05 -64.71
C ILE A 46 -155.78 138.40 -64.37
N GLU A 47 -155.50 139.64 -63.96
CA GLU A 47 -154.15 139.99 -63.48
C GLU A 47 -153.80 139.31 -62.15
N GLN A 48 -154.76 139.16 -61.23
CA GLN A 48 -154.53 138.50 -59.95
C GLN A 48 -154.20 137.01 -60.14
N GLU A 49 -154.89 136.30 -61.03
CA GLU A 49 -154.60 134.89 -61.33
C GLU A 49 -153.24 134.70 -62.03
N ARG A 50 -152.83 135.67 -62.88
CA ARG A 50 -151.47 135.69 -63.46
C ARG A 50 -150.39 135.86 -62.41
N ARG A 51 -150.60 136.71 -61.39
CA ARG A 51 -149.66 136.85 -60.26
C ARG A 51 -149.60 135.56 -59.42
N ALA A 52 -150.74 134.88 -59.22
CA ALA A 52 -150.81 133.62 -58.48
C ALA A 52 -150.04 132.47 -59.17
N ARG A 53 -150.19 132.28 -60.49
CA ARG A 53 -149.44 131.24 -61.23
C ARG A 53 -147.93 131.43 -61.11
N LYS A 54 -147.44 132.67 -61.25
CA LYS A 54 -146.00 132.94 -61.16
C LYS A 54 -145.43 132.58 -59.78
N ALA A 55 -146.12 132.94 -58.69
CA ALA A 55 -145.69 132.59 -57.34
C ALA A 55 -145.62 131.07 -57.10
N ALA A 56 -146.54 130.30 -57.70
CA ALA A 56 -146.49 128.84 -57.66
C ALA A 56 -145.27 128.28 -58.41
N GLU A 57 -144.95 128.81 -59.60
CA GLU A 57 -143.77 128.41 -60.38
C GLU A 57 -142.45 128.72 -59.65
N ASP A 58 -142.33 129.92 -59.07
CA ASP A 58 -141.16 130.35 -58.30
C ASP A 58 -140.93 129.42 -57.09
N SER A 59 -141.97 129.07 -56.32
CA SER A 59 -141.84 128.16 -55.17
C SER A 59 -141.42 126.73 -55.54
N ARG A 60 -141.80 126.26 -56.74
CA ARG A 60 -141.39 124.94 -57.25
C ARG A 60 -139.89 124.87 -57.55
N ALA A 61 -139.29 125.98 -57.98
CA ALA A 61 -137.86 126.06 -58.27
C ALA A 61 -137.01 126.02 -56.98
N GLU A 62 -137.46 126.66 -55.90
CA GLU A 62 -136.77 126.63 -54.60
C GLU A 62 -136.73 125.22 -54.00
N LEU A 63 -137.85 124.48 -54.04
CA LEU A 63 -137.91 123.11 -53.53
C LEU A 63 -137.09 122.11 -54.37
N GLN A 64 -137.03 122.27 -55.70
CA GLN A 64 -136.11 121.48 -56.53
C GLN A 64 -134.64 121.71 -56.12
N THR A 65 -134.32 122.92 -55.65
CA THR A 65 -132.97 123.28 -55.19
C THR A 65 -132.63 122.69 -53.81
N SER A 66 -133.60 122.53 -52.90
CA SER A 66 -133.37 121.90 -51.59
C SER A 66 -133.16 120.39 -51.71
N VAL A 67 -133.93 119.69 -52.56
CA VAL A 67 -133.77 118.25 -52.84
C VAL A 67 -132.37 117.93 -53.37
N ASN A 68 -131.82 118.77 -54.23
CA ASN A 68 -130.47 118.59 -54.78
C ASN A 68 -129.38 118.71 -53.69
N ARG A 69 -129.53 119.61 -52.71
CA ARG A 69 -128.60 119.69 -51.56
C ARG A 69 -128.64 118.43 -50.69
N LEU A 70 -129.83 117.87 -50.47
CA LEU A 70 -129.98 116.67 -49.63
C LEU A 70 -129.29 115.44 -50.25
N LYS A 71 -129.39 115.26 -51.58
CA LYS A 71 -128.67 114.20 -52.31
C LYS A 71 -127.16 114.28 -52.15
N ALA A 72 -126.58 115.48 -52.24
CA ALA A 72 -125.14 115.67 -52.07
C ALA A 72 -124.67 115.28 -50.66
N PHE A 73 -125.42 115.68 -49.62
CA PHE A 73 -125.09 115.34 -48.23
C PHE A 73 -125.14 113.82 -47.98
N ALA A 74 -126.14 113.12 -48.53
CA ALA A 74 -126.26 111.67 -48.39
C ALA A 74 -125.06 110.91 -49.01
N GLN A 75 -124.56 111.36 -50.17
CA GLN A 75 -123.38 110.75 -50.82
C GLN A 75 -122.10 110.92 -49.97
N ASP A 76 -121.93 112.07 -49.33
CA ASP A 76 -120.72 112.37 -48.55
C ASP A 76 -120.64 111.61 -47.21
N VAL A 77 -121.79 111.22 -46.65
CA VAL A 77 -121.86 110.32 -45.48
C VAL A 77 -121.44 108.89 -45.84
N ILE A 78 -121.89 108.38 -46.99
CA ILE A 78 -121.52 107.03 -47.47
C ILE A 78 -120.00 106.93 -47.66
N ARG A 79 -119.38 107.93 -48.29
CA ARG A 79 -117.93 107.98 -48.53
C ARG A 79 -117.10 107.80 -47.26
N LYS A 80 -117.45 108.47 -46.16
CA LYS A 80 -116.73 108.40 -44.88
C LYS A 80 -116.82 107.04 -44.19
N ARG A 81 -117.95 106.32 -44.36
CA ARG A 81 -118.10 104.93 -43.87
C ARG A 81 -117.09 104.00 -44.56
N ASP A 82 -116.91 104.17 -45.87
CA ASP A 82 -116.11 103.29 -46.72
C ASP A 82 -114.59 103.62 -46.66
N GLU A 83 -114.24 104.78 -46.12
CA GLU A 83 -112.88 105.11 -45.68
C GLU A 83 -112.55 104.40 -44.35
N ALA A 84 -113.39 104.54 -43.31
CA ALA A 84 -113.17 103.94 -42.00
C ALA A 84 -113.13 102.38 -41.99
N LEU A 85 -113.84 101.72 -42.91
CA LEU A 85 -113.79 100.26 -43.05
C LEU A 85 -112.41 99.75 -43.53
N ARG A 86 -111.70 100.52 -44.37
CA ARG A 86 -110.41 100.09 -44.93
C ARG A 86 -109.27 100.13 -43.91
N GLU A 87 -109.22 101.17 -43.07
CA GLU A 87 -108.24 101.27 -41.98
C GLU A 87 -108.35 100.10 -40.98
N LYS A 88 -109.57 99.60 -40.75
CA LYS A 88 -109.82 98.43 -39.90
C LYS A 88 -109.29 97.13 -40.52
N GLU A 89 -109.31 96.97 -41.85
CA GLU A 89 -108.72 95.80 -42.49
C GLU A 89 -107.18 95.84 -42.47
N GLU A 90 -106.57 97.00 -42.67
CA GLU A 90 -105.11 97.13 -42.68
C GLU A 90 -104.50 96.87 -41.30
N THR A 91 -105.14 97.37 -40.24
CA THR A 91 -104.73 97.09 -38.86
C THR A 91 -104.86 95.60 -38.49
N ALA A 92 -105.91 94.91 -38.95
CA ALA A 92 -106.05 93.46 -38.78
C ALA A 92 -104.92 92.67 -39.49
N ARG A 93 -104.60 93.02 -40.75
CA ARG A 93 -103.51 92.41 -41.53
C ARG A 93 -102.12 92.66 -40.95
N LEU A 94 -101.93 93.68 -40.12
CA LEU A 94 -100.67 93.93 -39.42
C LEU A 94 -100.55 93.05 -38.16
N ALA A 95 -101.61 92.94 -37.36
CA ALA A 95 -101.63 92.08 -36.18
C ALA A 95 -101.36 90.61 -36.55
N GLU A 96 -101.99 90.10 -37.61
CA GLU A 96 -101.81 88.73 -38.12
C GLU A 96 -100.34 88.41 -38.47
N ARG A 97 -99.64 89.34 -39.15
CA ARG A 97 -98.21 89.18 -39.48
C ARG A 97 -97.34 89.08 -38.23
N THR A 98 -97.51 89.99 -37.27
CA THR A 98 -96.71 89.96 -36.02
C THR A 98 -96.96 88.69 -35.19
N SER A 99 -98.16 88.10 -35.27
CA SER A 99 -98.47 86.80 -34.67
C SER A 99 -97.70 85.65 -35.35
N SER A 100 -97.59 85.66 -36.68
CA SER A 100 -96.81 84.69 -37.45
C SER A 100 -95.32 84.76 -37.13
N GLU A 101 -94.75 85.97 -37.10
CA GLU A 101 -93.33 86.21 -36.78
C GLU A 101 -92.96 85.71 -35.36
N LEU A 102 -93.83 85.91 -34.37
CA LEU A 102 -93.66 85.36 -33.02
C LEU A 102 -93.74 83.82 -33.00
N SER A 103 -94.64 83.22 -33.78
CA SER A 103 -94.78 81.76 -33.91
C SER A 103 -93.53 81.11 -34.52
N GLU A 104 -92.93 81.75 -35.52
CA GLU A 104 -91.67 81.30 -36.13
C GLU A 104 -90.47 81.47 -35.18
N SER A 105 -90.36 82.61 -34.50
CA SER A 105 -89.29 82.87 -33.52
C SER A 105 -89.31 81.86 -32.35
N LEU A 106 -90.50 81.42 -31.91
CA LEU A 106 -90.63 80.38 -30.89
C LEU A 106 -90.14 79.00 -31.38
N LYS A 107 -90.46 78.61 -32.62
CA LYS A 107 -89.98 77.33 -33.21
C LYS A 107 -88.46 77.30 -33.32
N VAL A 108 -87.86 78.37 -33.85
CA VAL A 108 -86.39 78.50 -33.97
C VAL A 108 -85.72 78.40 -32.59
N LYS A 109 -86.35 78.94 -31.54
CA LYS A 109 -85.85 78.82 -30.15
C LYS A 109 -85.97 77.40 -29.60
N GLU A 110 -87.05 76.67 -29.91
CA GLU A 110 -87.21 75.27 -29.48
C GLU A 110 -86.21 74.35 -30.20
N GLU A 111 -85.99 74.54 -31.50
CA GLU A 111 -84.98 73.82 -32.28
C GLU A 111 -83.55 74.08 -31.76
N ALA A 112 -83.22 75.35 -31.47
CA ALA A 112 -81.93 75.70 -30.86
C ALA A 112 -81.72 75.07 -29.47
N LEU A 113 -82.78 74.94 -28.67
CA LEU A 113 -82.71 74.24 -27.38
C LEU A 113 -82.48 72.73 -27.54
N ARG A 114 -83.13 72.07 -28.51
CA ARG A 114 -82.86 70.65 -28.82
C ARG A 114 -81.41 70.43 -29.28
N GLN A 115 -80.91 71.27 -30.19
CA GLN A 115 -79.52 71.21 -30.64
C GLN A 115 -78.53 71.39 -29.47
N HIS A 116 -78.83 72.27 -28.51
CA HIS A 116 -78.01 72.44 -27.31
C HIS A 116 -78.08 71.22 -26.38
N GLU A 117 -79.24 70.58 -26.20
CA GLU A 117 -79.39 69.37 -25.39
C GLU A 117 -78.68 68.15 -26.02
N GLU A 118 -78.75 68.01 -27.35
CA GLU A 118 -78.02 66.98 -28.11
C GLU A 118 -76.51 67.18 -28.04
N ALA A 119 -76.03 68.42 -28.24
CA ALA A 119 -74.61 68.76 -28.08
C ALA A 119 -74.11 68.54 -26.64
N PHE A 120 -74.96 68.78 -25.64
CA PHE A 120 -74.63 68.49 -24.24
C PHE A 120 -74.50 66.98 -23.99
N LYS A 121 -75.41 66.16 -24.50
CA LYS A 121 -75.34 64.68 -24.40
C LYS A 121 -74.08 64.13 -25.08
N GLN A 122 -73.78 64.58 -26.30
CA GLN A 122 -72.55 64.19 -27.01
C GLN A 122 -71.28 64.56 -26.22
N LYS A 123 -71.29 65.71 -25.53
CA LYS A 123 -70.19 66.14 -24.66
C LYS A 123 -70.05 65.26 -23.40
N GLU A 124 -71.15 64.85 -22.77
CA GLU A 124 -71.10 63.89 -21.65
C GLU A 124 -70.57 62.52 -22.10
N GLU A 125 -71.04 62.01 -23.24
CA GLU A 125 -70.59 60.72 -23.79
C GLU A 125 -69.10 60.75 -24.14
N ALA A 126 -68.62 61.83 -24.78
CA ALA A 126 -67.20 62.03 -25.05
C ALA A 126 -66.35 62.12 -23.77
N LEU A 127 -66.88 62.71 -22.68
CA LEU A 127 -66.21 62.72 -21.38
C LEU A 127 -66.16 61.32 -20.75
N ARG A 128 -67.25 60.55 -20.77
CA ARG A 128 -67.26 59.17 -20.27
C ARG A 128 -66.30 58.26 -21.05
N GLN A 129 -66.27 58.38 -22.38
CA GLN A 129 -65.29 57.67 -23.22
C GLN A 129 -63.85 58.05 -22.87
N LYS A 130 -63.57 59.34 -22.64
CA LYS A 130 -62.23 59.81 -22.21
C LYS A 130 -61.84 59.28 -20.83
N GLU A 131 -62.75 59.25 -19.86
CA GLU A 131 -62.48 58.68 -18.53
C GLU A 131 -62.20 57.17 -18.61
N GLU A 132 -62.93 56.44 -19.45
CA GLU A 132 -62.75 55.01 -19.63
C GLU A 132 -61.42 54.69 -20.33
N VAL A 133 -61.06 55.43 -21.39
CA VAL A 133 -59.73 55.35 -22.01
C VAL A 133 -58.62 55.70 -21.02
N LEU A 134 -58.84 56.64 -20.10
CA LEU A 134 -57.88 56.95 -19.04
C LEU A 134 -57.71 55.78 -18.06
N ARG A 135 -58.80 55.17 -17.58
CA ARG A 135 -58.77 53.97 -16.72
C ARG A 135 -58.00 52.82 -17.39
N GLN A 136 -58.32 52.52 -18.65
CA GLN A 136 -57.65 51.45 -19.41
C GLN A 136 -56.16 51.75 -19.58
N LYS A 137 -55.79 53.00 -19.90
CA LYS A 137 -54.39 53.44 -19.99
C LYS A 137 -53.64 53.36 -18.66
N ASP A 138 -54.33 53.54 -17.53
CA ASP A 138 -53.72 53.41 -16.19
C ASP A 138 -53.66 51.95 -15.70
N SER A 139 -54.59 51.08 -16.10
CA SER A 139 -54.47 49.61 -15.93
C SER A 139 -53.26 49.07 -16.69
N LEU A 140 -53.17 49.38 -17.99
CA LEU A 140 -52.04 48.98 -18.84
C LEU A 140 -50.70 49.50 -18.29
N ARG A 141 -50.68 50.69 -17.66
CA ARG A 141 -49.49 51.19 -16.96
C ARG A 141 -49.14 50.31 -15.75
N ALA A 142 -50.10 50.01 -14.88
CA ALA A 142 -49.89 49.17 -13.70
C ALA A 142 -49.44 47.75 -14.08
N GLU A 143 -49.97 47.19 -15.17
CA GLU A 143 -49.54 45.91 -15.76
C GLU A 143 -48.09 45.98 -16.27
N ILE A 144 -47.72 47.04 -17.00
CA ILE A 144 -46.35 47.30 -17.48
C ILE A 144 -45.35 47.46 -16.33
N GLU A 145 -45.72 48.19 -15.27
CA GLU A 145 -44.89 48.39 -14.07
C GLU A 145 -44.75 47.08 -13.26
N THR A 146 -45.83 46.30 -13.13
CA THR A 146 -45.80 44.97 -12.49
C THR A 146 -44.92 43.99 -13.26
N ALA A 147 -45.03 43.97 -14.60
CA ALA A 147 -44.18 43.14 -15.47
C ALA A 147 -42.71 43.54 -15.35
N ALA A 148 -42.39 44.84 -15.33
CA ALA A 148 -41.03 45.32 -15.10
C ALA A 148 -40.46 44.85 -13.74
N GLN A 149 -41.26 44.95 -12.67
CA GLN A 149 -40.84 44.52 -11.34
C GLN A 149 -40.66 42.99 -11.24
N MET A 150 -41.51 42.20 -11.91
CA MET A 150 -41.33 40.75 -12.04
C MET A 150 -40.04 40.40 -12.81
N MET A 151 -39.73 41.13 -13.88
CA MET A 151 -38.51 40.92 -14.66
C MET A 151 -37.23 41.22 -13.85
N VAL A 152 -37.19 42.33 -13.11
CA VAL A 152 -36.05 42.68 -12.22
C VAL A 152 -35.90 41.66 -11.10
N THR A 153 -36.96 41.41 -10.33
CA THR A 153 -36.90 40.46 -9.19
C THR A 153 -36.67 39.01 -9.64
N GLY A 154 -37.05 38.65 -10.87
CA GLY A 154 -36.72 37.38 -11.50
C GLY A 154 -35.22 37.25 -11.77
N ILE A 155 -34.60 38.21 -12.48
CA ILE A 155 -33.17 38.13 -12.79
C ILE A 155 -32.29 38.27 -11.55
N ASP A 156 -32.68 39.07 -10.54
CA ASP A 156 -31.92 39.18 -9.29
C ASP A 156 -31.92 37.87 -8.49
N LYS A 157 -33.03 37.09 -8.50
CA LYS A 157 -33.09 35.73 -7.93
C LYS A 157 -32.22 34.70 -8.67
N ILE A 158 -32.00 34.89 -9.97
CA ILE A 158 -31.06 34.06 -10.74
C ILE A 158 -29.62 34.51 -10.43
N SER A 159 -29.39 35.83 -10.40
CA SER A 159 -28.10 36.45 -10.09
C SER A 159 -27.57 36.03 -8.71
N SER A 160 -28.43 35.97 -7.69
CA SER A 160 -28.06 35.52 -6.35
C SER A 160 -27.71 34.03 -6.29
N LYS A 161 -28.38 33.17 -7.07
CA LYS A 161 -28.04 31.73 -7.16
C LYS A 161 -26.69 31.45 -7.84
N VAL A 162 -26.26 32.33 -8.75
CA VAL A 162 -24.97 32.20 -9.49
C VAL A 162 -23.86 33.06 -8.84
N SER A 163 -24.16 33.74 -7.73
CA SER A 163 -23.22 34.63 -7.02
C SER A 163 -21.92 33.94 -6.57
N SER A 164 -21.96 32.64 -6.29
CA SER A 164 -20.80 31.80 -5.97
C SER A 164 -19.73 31.75 -7.05
N PHE A 165 -20.10 31.98 -8.31
CA PHE A 165 -19.17 32.05 -9.43
C PHE A 165 -18.77 33.50 -9.73
N LYS A 166 -19.71 34.46 -9.65
CA LYS A 166 -19.51 35.88 -9.97
C LYS A 166 -20.67 36.74 -9.45
N ASN A 167 -20.36 37.91 -8.89
CA ASN A 167 -21.37 38.81 -8.30
C ASN A 167 -22.09 39.68 -9.35
N PHE A 168 -22.98 39.09 -10.13
CA PHE A 168 -23.79 39.79 -11.16
C PHE A 168 -24.74 40.87 -10.62
N SER A 169 -25.05 40.86 -9.32
CA SER A 169 -25.94 41.84 -8.69
C SER A 169 -25.28 43.21 -8.47
N ALA A 170 -23.95 43.30 -8.55
CA ALA A 170 -23.21 44.55 -8.33
C ALA A 170 -23.48 45.57 -9.45
N GLY A 171 -24.09 46.71 -9.09
CA GLY A 171 -24.37 47.81 -10.03
C GLY A 171 -25.79 47.85 -10.64
N GLY A 172 -26.65 46.87 -10.34
CA GLY A 172 -28.02 46.82 -10.86
C GLY A 172 -28.12 46.31 -12.31
N LEU A 173 -29.28 46.52 -12.97
CA LEU A 173 -29.50 46.01 -14.33
C LEU A 173 -28.62 46.75 -15.37
N PRO A 174 -27.99 46.03 -16.32
CA PRO A 174 -27.31 46.64 -17.46
C PRO A 174 -28.23 47.58 -18.26
N ARG A 175 -27.90 48.87 -18.30
CA ARG A 175 -28.72 49.90 -18.98
C ARG A 175 -28.39 49.98 -20.48
N SER A 176 -29.43 50.15 -21.29
CA SER A 176 -29.30 50.55 -22.71
C SER A 176 -29.47 52.06 -22.86
N GLN A 177 -28.74 52.67 -23.80
CA GLN A 177 -28.99 54.05 -24.25
C GLN A 177 -30.10 54.13 -25.33
N LYS A 178 -30.50 53.01 -25.93
CA LYS A 178 -31.47 52.95 -27.03
C LYS A 178 -32.92 52.70 -26.59
N TYR A 179 -33.13 52.33 -25.33
CA TYR A 179 -34.43 51.92 -24.81
C TYR A 179 -34.76 52.62 -23.50
N THR A 180 -36.04 52.91 -23.26
CA THR A 180 -36.57 53.50 -22.03
C THR A 180 -37.79 52.71 -21.55
N GLY A 181 -38.14 52.81 -20.26
CA GLY A 181 -39.24 52.04 -19.67
C GLY A 181 -39.02 50.51 -19.69
N LEU A 182 -40.11 49.75 -19.81
CA LEU A 182 -40.07 48.27 -19.83
C LEU A 182 -39.09 47.67 -20.86
N PRO A 183 -38.98 48.17 -22.12
CA PRO A 183 -37.94 47.73 -23.06
C PRO A 183 -36.50 47.85 -22.54
N ALA A 184 -36.19 48.84 -21.69
CA ALA A 184 -34.87 48.98 -21.08
C ALA A 184 -34.62 47.92 -20.00
N VAL A 185 -35.66 47.60 -19.21
CA VAL A 185 -35.63 46.50 -18.22
C VAL A 185 -35.45 45.16 -18.92
N ALA A 186 -36.22 44.91 -19.99
CA ALA A 186 -36.11 43.69 -20.79
C ALA A 186 -34.70 43.50 -21.38
N TYR A 187 -34.10 44.57 -21.95
CA TYR A 187 -32.71 44.54 -22.41
C TYR A 187 -31.73 44.20 -21.27
N GLY A 188 -31.88 44.81 -20.10
CA GLY A 188 -31.00 44.56 -18.95
C GLY A 188 -31.10 43.13 -18.40
N VAL A 189 -32.32 42.57 -18.37
CA VAL A 189 -32.54 41.15 -18.03
C VAL A 189 -31.86 40.24 -19.05
N ILE A 190 -32.09 40.44 -20.35
CA ILE A 190 -31.50 39.61 -21.41
C ILE A 190 -29.97 39.69 -21.37
N LYS A 191 -29.39 40.90 -21.27
CA LYS A 191 -27.95 41.07 -21.19
C LYS A 191 -27.35 40.37 -19.96
N ARG A 192 -27.93 40.54 -18.77
CA ARG A 192 -27.41 39.86 -17.57
C ARG A 192 -27.61 38.34 -17.65
N ALA A 193 -28.70 37.86 -18.25
CA ALA A 193 -28.91 36.43 -18.48
C ALA A 193 -27.80 35.84 -19.38
N ASN A 194 -27.41 36.55 -20.44
CA ASN A 194 -26.27 36.16 -21.29
C ASN A 194 -24.95 36.14 -20.50
N GLU A 195 -24.64 37.21 -19.76
CA GLU A 195 -23.43 37.29 -18.90
C GLU A 195 -23.37 36.14 -17.86
N ILE A 196 -24.53 35.72 -17.33
CA ILE A 196 -24.69 34.57 -16.43
C ILE A 196 -24.41 33.26 -17.17
N THR A 197 -24.97 33.06 -18.38
CA THR A 197 -24.71 31.84 -19.17
C THR A 197 -23.26 31.73 -19.65
N GLU A 198 -22.63 32.84 -20.03
CA GLU A 198 -21.23 32.86 -20.47
C GLU A 198 -20.27 32.43 -19.35
N GLU A 199 -20.45 32.95 -18.12
CA GLU A 199 -19.62 32.54 -17.00
C GLU A 199 -19.94 31.10 -16.56
N LEU A 200 -21.21 30.65 -16.61
CA LEU A 200 -21.56 29.26 -16.32
C LEU A 200 -20.93 28.28 -17.32
N ILE A 201 -20.94 28.59 -18.63
CA ILE A 201 -20.27 27.78 -19.66
C ILE A 201 -18.77 27.72 -19.37
N LYS A 202 -18.14 28.86 -19.11
CA LYS A 202 -16.71 28.94 -18.78
C LYS A 202 -16.34 28.12 -17.53
N GLN A 203 -17.18 28.15 -16.49
CA GLN A 203 -16.99 27.34 -15.27
C GLN A 203 -17.12 25.83 -15.55
N ILE A 204 -18.09 25.43 -16.38
CA ILE A 204 -18.25 24.05 -16.85
C ILE A 204 -17.03 23.61 -17.68
N GLU A 205 -16.51 24.45 -18.57
CA GLU A 205 -15.28 24.17 -19.33
C GLU A 205 -14.06 23.99 -18.43
N THR A 206 -13.85 24.87 -17.45
CA THR A 206 -12.72 24.73 -16.50
C THR A 206 -12.86 23.48 -15.64
N ALA A 207 -14.08 23.13 -15.22
CA ALA A 207 -14.34 21.91 -14.45
C ALA A 207 -14.21 20.63 -15.29
N SER A 208 -14.51 20.67 -16.60
CA SER A 208 -14.21 19.55 -17.49
C SER A 208 -12.71 19.40 -17.68
N LYS A 209 -11.99 20.50 -17.98
CA LYS A 209 -10.52 20.49 -18.17
C LYS A 209 -9.82 19.90 -16.94
N SER A 210 -10.09 20.39 -15.73
CA SER A 210 -9.46 19.84 -14.51
C SER A 210 -9.85 18.38 -14.20
N ARG A 211 -11.07 17.95 -14.56
CA ARG A 211 -11.49 16.53 -14.45
C ARG A 211 -10.76 15.66 -15.47
N ASP A 212 -10.57 16.15 -16.69
CA ASP A 212 -9.98 15.40 -17.79
C ASP A 212 -8.44 15.36 -17.67
N GLU A 213 -7.81 16.43 -17.18
CA GLU A 213 -6.44 16.44 -16.66
C GLU A 213 -6.23 15.43 -15.51
N ALA A 214 -7.16 15.38 -14.54
CA ALA A 214 -7.10 14.40 -13.45
C ALA A 214 -7.28 12.95 -13.93
N ARG A 215 -8.06 12.72 -15.00
CA ARG A 215 -8.14 11.41 -15.66
C ARG A 215 -6.84 11.04 -16.35
N GLU A 216 -6.23 11.98 -17.08
CA GLU A 216 -4.95 11.74 -17.75
C GLU A 216 -3.84 11.40 -16.74
N GLN A 217 -3.79 12.09 -15.59
CA GLN A 217 -2.87 11.75 -14.49
C GLN A 217 -3.13 10.35 -13.92
N ILE A 218 -4.40 9.94 -13.76
CA ILE A 218 -4.76 8.59 -13.31
C ILE A 218 -4.38 7.54 -14.36
N GLU A 219 -4.58 7.82 -15.65
CA GLU A 219 -4.19 6.93 -16.74
C GLU A 219 -2.66 6.80 -16.83
N GLN A 220 -1.90 7.89 -16.71
CA GLN A 220 -0.43 7.89 -16.60
C GLN A 220 0.03 7.01 -15.41
N ARG A 221 -0.54 7.19 -14.21
CA ARG A 221 -0.24 6.33 -13.05
C ARG A 221 -0.64 4.87 -13.25
N ASN A 222 -1.73 4.59 -13.95
CA ASN A 222 -2.13 3.21 -14.28
C ASN A 222 -1.13 2.55 -15.25
N TYR A 223 -0.55 3.31 -16.19
CA TYR A 223 0.53 2.82 -17.06
C TYR A 223 1.84 2.59 -16.29
N GLU A 224 2.22 3.49 -15.38
CA GLU A 224 3.37 3.30 -14.47
C GLU A 224 3.21 2.01 -13.64
N ILE A 225 2.07 1.84 -12.97
CA ILE A 225 1.74 0.64 -12.17
C ILE A 225 1.75 -0.62 -13.05
N ALA A 226 1.23 -0.56 -14.29
CA ALA A 226 1.26 -1.71 -15.19
C ALA A 226 2.70 -2.10 -15.59
N ILE A 227 3.61 -1.13 -15.74
CA ILE A 227 5.04 -1.38 -16.00
C ILE A 227 5.72 -1.98 -14.76
N GLU A 228 5.48 -1.42 -13.57
CA GLU A 228 6.01 -1.94 -12.31
C GLU A 228 5.55 -3.38 -12.05
N VAL A 229 4.26 -3.67 -12.21
CA VAL A 229 3.70 -5.03 -12.10
C VAL A 229 4.34 -5.97 -13.12
N SER A 230 4.50 -5.54 -14.37
CA SER A 230 5.17 -6.36 -15.41
C SER A 230 6.63 -6.68 -15.06
N GLN A 231 7.35 -5.75 -14.44
CA GLN A 231 8.72 -5.97 -13.96
C GLN A 231 8.76 -6.93 -12.77
N LEU A 232 7.82 -6.80 -11.81
CA LEU A 232 7.68 -7.72 -10.69
C LEU A 232 7.28 -9.14 -11.13
N GLU A 233 6.38 -9.29 -12.11
CA GLU A 233 6.03 -10.59 -12.69
C GLU A 233 7.23 -11.24 -13.39
N ALA A 234 8.08 -10.45 -14.06
CA ALA A 234 9.32 -10.94 -14.67
C ALA A 234 10.35 -11.41 -13.61
N THR A 235 10.59 -10.65 -12.54
CA THR A 235 11.53 -11.07 -11.47
C THR A 235 11.00 -12.27 -10.69
N ILE A 236 9.71 -12.34 -10.38
CA ILE A 236 9.05 -13.50 -9.78
C ILE A 236 9.20 -14.73 -10.68
N SER A 237 9.13 -14.57 -12.01
CA SER A 237 9.31 -15.68 -12.97
C SER A 237 10.76 -16.17 -12.99
N GLY A 238 11.74 -15.27 -13.00
CA GLY A 238 13.16 -15.63 -12.89
C GLY A 238 13.48 -16.38 -11.59
N LEU A 239 13.03 -15.86 -10.44
CA LEU A 239 13.21 -16.50 -9.14
C LEU A 239 12.54 -17.88 -9.05
N ARG A 240 11.42 -18.11 -9.74
CA ARG A 240 10.79 -19.43 -9.85
C ARG A 240 11.62 -20.41 -10.68
N GLU A 241 12.24 -19.96 -11.77
CA GLU A 241 13.18 -20.80 -12.53
C GLU A 241 14.44 -21.13 -11.72
N GLU A 242 15.00 -20.16 -11.00
CA GLU A 242 16.15 -20.39 -10.12
C GLU A 242 15.80 -21.37 -8.99
N THR A 243 14.61 -21.24 -8.39
CA THR A 243 14.11 -22.18 -7.38
C THR A 243 13.96 -23.60 -7.93
N THR A 244 13.46 -23.79 -9.16
CA THR A 244 13.35 -25.13 -9.75
C THR A 244 14.71 -25.71 -10.18
N LYS A 245 15.64 -24.88 -10.68
CA LYS A 245 17.04 -25.27 -10.92
C LYS A 245 17.73 -25.73 -9.62
N LYS A 246 17.59 -24.97 -8.52
CA LYS A 246 18.15 -25.33 -7.21
C LYS A 246 17.47 -26.54 -6.57
N ALA A 247 16.17 -26.75 -6.76
CA ALA A 247 15.52 -27.99 -6.34
C ALA A 247 16.12 -29.23 -7.04
N ALA A 248 16.35 -29.15 -8.36
CA ALA A 248 16.97 -30.25 -9.11
C ALA A 248 18.44 -30.50 -8.71
N GLU A 249 19.22 -29.44 -8.41
CA GLU A 249 20.57 -29.58 -7.83
C GLU A 249 20.53 -30.31 -6.47
N VAL A 250 19.60 -29.93 -5.59
CA VAL A 250 19.44 -30.54 -4.25
C VAL A 250 19.03 -32.02 -4.36
N ASP A 251 18.13 -32.39 -5.28
CA ASP A 251 17.77 -33.79 -5.52
C ASP A 251 18.95 -34.61 -6.04
N LEU A 252 19.77 -34.05 -6.93
CA LEU A 252 20.99 -34.70 -7.44
C LEU A 252 22.02 -34.91 -6.32
N LEU A 253 22.29 -33.87 -5.51
CA LEU A 253 23.14 -33.97 -4.32
C LEU A 253 22.61 -35.02 -3.33
N SER A 254 21.30 -35.01 -3.05
CA SER A 254 20.61 -35.97 -2.18
C SER A 254 20.83 -37.42 -2.63
N ASN A 255 20.81 -37.66 -3.95
CA ASN A 255 21.03 -39.00 -4.51
C ASN A 255 22.52 -39.42 -4.45
N MET A 256 23.47 -38.50 -4.67
CA MET A 256 24.90 -38.80 -4.46
C MET A 256 25.26 -39.08 -3.00
N VAL A 257 24.59 -38.42 -2.04
CA VAL A 257 24.74 -38.72 -0.60
C VAL A 257 24.26 -40.15 -0.32
N LYS A 258 23.04 -40.53 -0.74
CA LYS A 258 22.50 -41.89 -0.57
C LYS A 258 23.42 -42.96 -1.18
N GLU A 259 24.02 -42.69 -2.34
CA GLU A 259 25.00 -43.61 -2.95
C GLU A 259 26.26 -43.75 -2.08
N ARG A 260 26.81 -42.64 -1.59
CA ARG A 260 27.98 -42.63 -0.70
C ARG A 260 27.69 -43.33 0.63
N ASP A 261 26.54 -43.11 1.24
CA ASP A 261 26.09 -43.82 2.45
C ASP A 261 26.04 -45.34 2.20
N SER A 262 25.50 -45.76 1.05
CA SER A 262 25.46 -47.17 0.65
C SER A 262 26.86 -47.79 0.43
N ARG A 263 27.86 -46.97 0.09
CA ARG A 263 29.26 -47.38 -0.05
C ARG A 263 29.97 -47.42 1.30
N VAL A 264 29.73 -46.45 2.18
CA VAL A 264 30.20 -46.48 3.58
C VAL A 264 29.67 -47.72 4.29
N SER A 265 28.37 -48.03 4.18
CA SER A 265 27.76 -49.25 4.73
C SER A 265 28.27 -50.58 4.15
N LYS A 266 29.09 -50.56 3.09
CA LYS A 266 29.84 -51.74 2.59
C LYS A 266 31.23 -51.79 3.22
N MET A 267 31.97 -50.68 3.15
CA MET A 267 33.31 -50.56 3.75
C MET A 267 33.30 -50.83 5.27
N GLU A 268 32.25 -50.42 5.99
CA GLU A 268 32.08 -50.72 7.42
C GLU A 268 31.92 -52.23 7.71
N LYS A 269 31.30 -52.99 6.79
CA LYS A 269 31.18 -54.45 6.89
C LYS A 269 32.50 -55.13 6.58
N GLU A 270 33.16 -54.73 5.50
CA GLU A 270 34.52 -55.19 5.14
C GLU A 270 35.52 -54.95 6.29
N ILE A 271 35.49 -53.76 6.91
CA ILE A 271 36.30 -53.43 8.09
C ILE A 271 35.93 -54.31 9.30
N SER A 272 34.66 -54.67 9.46
CA SER A 272 34.20 -55.54 10.56
C SER A 272 34.63 -56.99 10.36
N GLU A 273 34.58 -57.49 9.13
CA GLU A 273 35.07 -58.82 8.74
C GLU A 273 36.60 -58.92 8.88
N LEU A 274 37.34 -57.89 8.43
CA LEU A 274 38.80 -57.80 8.63
C LEU A 274 39.19 -57.73 10.12
N LYS A 275 38.41 -57.03 10.96
CA LYS A 275 38.61 -57.03 12.42
C LYS A 275 38.35 -58.41 13.03
N LEU A 276 37.33 -59.14 12.57
CA LEU A 276 37.07 -60.51 13.03
C LEU A 276 38.23 -61.44 12.67
N PHE A 277 38.69 -61.40 11.40
CA PHE A 277 39.83 -62.18 10.93
C PHE A 277 41.15 -61.83 11.65
N GLY A 278 41.37 -60.55 11.93
CA GLY A 278 42.51 -60.07 12.74
C GLY A 278 42.48 -60.62 14.16
N ASN A 279 41.32 -60.59 14.82
CA ASN A 279 41.12 -61.14 16.16
C ASN A 279 41.34 -62.67 16.20
N GLU A 280 40.82 -63.41 15.21
CA GLU A 280 41.10 -64.84 15.07
C GLU A 280 42.60 -65.12 14.88
N SER A 281 43.27 -64.32 14.05
CA SER A 281 44.70 -64.48 13.76
C SER A 281 45.56 -64.18 14.99
N ALA A 282 45.22 -63.14 15.74
CA ALA A 282 45.84 -62.83 17.03
C ALA A 282 45.60 -63.95 18.07
N ALA A 283 44.41 -64.55 18.10
CA ALA A 283 44.12 -65.70 18.97
C ALA A 283 44.93 -66.95 18.58
N LYS A 284 45.08 -67.22 17.28
CA LYS A 284 45.93 -68.31 16.74
C LYS A 284 47.41 -68.08 17.10
N LEU A 285 47.93 -66.86 16.91
CA LEU A 285 49.29 -66.49 17.32
C LEU A 285 49.51 -66.63 18.83
N LYS A 286 48.57 -66.18 19.67
CA LYS A 286 48.64 -66.34 21.13
C LYS A 286 48.63 -67.81 21.57
N ASN A 287 47.91 -68.68 20.87
CA ASN A 287 47.91 -70.13 21.10
C ASN A 287 49.28 -70.75 20.74
N LEU A 288 49.89 -70.34 19.62
CA LEU A 288 51.22 -70.79 19.22
C LEU A 288 52.31 -70.32 20.18
N GLY A 289 52.27 -69.05 20.61
CA GLY A 289 53.18 -68.53 21.65
C GLY A 289 53.08 -69.30 22.96
N ALA A 290 51.86 -69.56 23.45
CA ALA A 290 51.66 -70.35 24.66
C ALA A 290 52.17 -71.81 24.56
N LYS A 291 52.18 -72.41 23.35
CA LYS A 291 52.80 -73.73 23.11
C LYS A 291 54.32 -73.65 23.12
N LEU A 292 54.89 -72.61 22.51
CA LEU A 292 56.33 -72.36 22.46
C LEU A 292 56.89 -72.13 23.86
N ASP A 293 56.22 -71.29 24.67
CA ASP A 293 56.59 -71.02 26.06
C ASP A 293 56.46 -72.27 26.95
N ALA A 294 55.54 -73.19 26.64
CA ALA A 294 55.45 -74.50 27.30
C ALA A 294 56.55 -75.48 26.88
N GLN A 295 57.21 -75.28 25.73
CA GLN A 295 58.35 -76.09 25.28
C GLN A 295 59.70 -75.61 25.85
N ARG A 296 59.88 -74.30 26.08
CA ARG A 296 61.10 -73.73 26.71
C ARG A 296 61.64 -74.53 27.90
N PRO A 297 60.87 -74.82 28.97
CA PRO A 297 61.40 -75.53 30.14
C PRO A 297 61.89 -76.96 29.83
N VAL A 298 61.28 -77.64 28.84
CA VAL A 298 61.66 -79.00 28.44
C VAL A 298 63.05 -79.01 27.80
N ILE A 299 63.36 -78.01 26.97
CA ILE A 299 64.68 -77.89 26.32
C ILE A 299 65.74 -77.47 27.35
N ILE A 300 65.40 -76.54 28.27
CA ILE A 300 66.28 -76.14 29.38
C ILE A 300 66.68 -77.35 30.25
N ASP A 301 65.72 -78.17 30.67
CA ASP A 301 66.04 -79.38 31.42
C ASP A 301 66.78 -80.42 30.56
N HIS A 302 66.52 -80.53 29.25
CA HIS A 302 67.27 -81.44 28.37
C HIS A 302 68.75 -81.04 28.23
N LEU A 303 69.06 -79.76 27.96
CA LEU A 303 70.43 -79.21 27.91
C LEU A 303 71.21 -79.45 29.22
N LYS A 304 70.52 -79.33 30.36
CA LYS A 304 71.06 -79.64 31.69
C LYS A 304 71.32 -81.13 31.91
N HIS A 305 70.49 -82.02 31.35
CA HIS A 305 70.75 -83.47 31.36
C HIS A 305 71.90 -83.86 30.43
N ILE A 306 72.01 -83.26 29.24
CA ILE A 306 73.18 -83.38 28.34
C ILE A 306 74.45 -82.98 29.08
N SER A 307 74.48 -81.78 29.67
CA SER A 307 75.64 -81.25 30.40
C SER A 307 76.12 -82.23 31.47
N LYS A 308 75.18 -82.76 32.27
CA LYS A 308 75.47 -83.76 33.30
C LYS A 308 75.97 -85.09 32.71
N ALA A 309 75.40 -85.55 31.60
CA ALA A 309 75.84 -86.79 30.94
C ALA A 309 77.27 -86.64 30.40
N HIS A 310 77.57 -85.52 29.73
CA HIS A 310 78.91 -85.17 29.23
C HIS A 310 79.94 -85.15 30.36
N GLU A 311 79.63 -84.44 31.45
CA GLU A 311 80.51 -84.33 32.63
C GLU A 311 80.81 -85.69 33.30
N GLN A 312 79.81 -86.56 33.43
CA GLN A 312 79.98 -87.89 34.03
C GLN A 312 80.75 -88.85 33.11
N ILE A 313 80.52 -88.81 31.80
CA ILE A 313 81.21 -89.69 30.84
C ILE A 313 82.67 -89.21 30.65
N SER A 314 82.93 -87.90 30.67
CA SER A 314 84.31 -87.36 30.68
C SER A 314 85.11 -87.84 31.90
N LYS A 315 84.46 -87.98 33.06
CA LYS A 315 85.09 -88.59 34.25
C LYS A 315 85.42 -90.07 34.04
N ILE A 316 84.59 -90.83 33.31
CA ILE A 316 84.88 -92.23 32.95
C ILE A 316 86.09 -92.30 31.99
N VAL A 317 86.13 -91.44 30.97
CA VAL A 317 87.28 -91.31 30.04
C VAL A 317 88.58 -91.11 30.84
N ARG A 318 88.59 -90.16 31.78
CA ARG A 318 89.77 -89.82 32.59
C ARG A 318 90.19 -90.93 33.56
N ILE A 319 89.26 -91.77 34.04
CA ILE A 319 89.57 -92.92 34.91
C ILE A 319 90.15 -94.10 34.09
N ALA A 320 89.75 -94.24 32.83
CA ALA A 320 90.25 -95.30 31.95
C ALA A 320 91.64 -95.01 31.36
N ASP A 321 92.05 -93.75 31.31
CA ASP A 321 93.24 -93.27 30.60
C ASP A 321 94.19 -92.50 31.52
N GLU A 322 95.08 -93.26 32.17
CA GLU A 322 96.12 -92.76 33.08
C GLU A 322 97.13 -91.81 32.41
N SER A 323 97.13 -91.70 31.07
CA SER A 323 98.00 -90.77 30.33
C SER A 323 97.42 -89.37 30.14
N SER A 324 96.14 -89.16 30.47
CA SER A 324 95.35 -87.99 30.05
C SER A 324 95.17 -86.88 31.09
N SER A 325 95.90 -86.90 32.21
CA SER A 325 95.61 -86.10 33.41
C SER A 325 95.66 -84.57 33.23
N ASP A 326 96.37 -84.05 32.22
CA ASP A 326 96.79 -82.64 32.17
C ASP A 326 96.08 -81.80 31.07
N GLN A 327 95.10 -82.34 30.35
CA GLN A 327 94.35 -81.60 29.31
C GLN A 327 92.85 -81.99 29.23
N LEU A 328 92.00 -81.42 30.10
CA LEU A 328 90.58 -81.07 29.80
C LEU A 328 89.84 -80.38 30.99
N ASP A 329 90.41 -79.30 31.55
CA ASP A 329 89.77 -78.49 32.60
C ASP A 329 88.77 -77.42 32.08
N SER A 330 88.25 -77.59 30.86
CA SER A 330 87.40 -76.60 30.17
C SER A 330 86.20 -77.22 29.45
N SER A 331 85.29 -77.85 30.21
CA SER A 331 84.01 -78.37 29.67
C SER A 331 82.78 -77.97 30.49
N ASP A 332 82.92 -77.04 31.44
CA ASP A 332 81.90 -76.71 32.46
C ASP A 332 80.81 -75.74 31.96
N SER A 333 80.75 -75.44 30.65
CA SER A 333 79.83 -74.44 30.08
C SER A 333 79.38 -74.66 28.63
N LEU A 334 79.48 -75.88 28.08
CA LEU A 334 79.28 -76.08 26.62
C LEU A 334 77.80 -76.05 26.17
N PHE A 335 76.84 -76.37 27.04
CA PHE A 335 75.42 -76.49 26.69
C PHE A 335 74.53 -75.61 27.58
N ILE A 336 74.66 -74.29 27.41
CA ILE A 336 73.85 -73.28 28.11
C ILE A 336 72.68 -72.84 27.22
N TRP A 337 71.51 -72.65 27.82
CA TRP A 337 70.33 -72.12 27.13
C TRP A 337 70.50 -70.64 26.78
N ASN A 338 70.36 -70.27 25.51
CA ASN A 338 70.32 -68.88 25.05
C ASN A 338 68.87 -68.38 25.04
N GLU A 339 68.49 -67.38 25.82
CA GLU A 339 67.08 -66.97 25.95
C GLU A 339 66.45 -66.39 24.67
N ILE A 340 67.28 -66.03 23.68
CA ILE A 340 66.90 -65.26 22.49
C ILE A 340 66.39 -66.13 21.32
N ASP A 341 66.98 -67.31 21.08
CA ASP A 341 66.69 -68.13 19.89
C ASP A 341 66.42 -69.60 20.24
N ILE A 342 65.20 -70.07 19.96
CA ILE A 342 64.75 -71.42 20.33
C ILE A 342 65.21 -72.49 19.31
N ASP A 343 65.47 -72.10 18.06
CA ASP A 343 66.00 -73.00 17.04
C ASP A 343 67.50 -73.24 17.28
N GLU A 344 68.25 -72.19 17.66
CA GLU A 344 69.65 -72.31 18.12
C GLU A 344 69.75 -73.18 19.38
N ASN A 345 68.82 -73.06 20.33
CA ASN A 345 68.77 -73.97 21.50
C ASN A 345 68.49 -75.43 21.12
N LEU A 346 67.58 -75.65 20.17
CA LEU A 346 67.23 -77.00 19.71
C LEU A 346 68.41 -77.64 18.96
N GLN A 347 69.13 -76.86 18.15
CA GLN A 347 70.39 -77.26 17.52
C GLN A 347 71.48 -77.54 18.57
N THR A 348 71.71 -76.64 19.52
CA THR A 348 72.65 -76.84 20.65
C THR A 348 72.33 -78.12 21.43
N SER A 349 71.04 -78.41 21.63
CA SER A 349 70.53 -79.64 22.24
C SER A 349 70.84 -80.89 21.40
N LEU A 350 70.69 -80.81 20.08
CA LEU A 350 71.01 -81.90 19.17
C LEU A 350 72.52 -82.17 19.13
N GLU A 351 73.34 -81.14 18.92
CA GLU A 351 74.80 -81.20 18.89
C GLU A 351 75.37 -81.73 20.21
N GLY A 352 74.84 -81.27 21.36
CA GLY A 352 75.22 -81.78 22.66
C GLY A 352 74.82 -83.25 22.88
N THR A 353 73.66 -83.67 22.38
CA THR A 353 73.24 -85.08 22.42
C THR A 353 74.18 -85.96 21.58
N ILE A 354 74.62 -85.47 20.41
CA ILE A 354 75.60 -86.15 19.54
C ILE A 354 76.96 -86.24 20.24
N SER A 355 77.47 -85.12 20.77
CA SER A 355 78.74 -85.05 21.49
C SER A 355 78.79 -86.01 22.69
N VAL A 356 77.71 -86.10 23.47
CA VAL A 356 77.57 -87.07 24.57
C VAL A 356 77.67 -88.52 24.08
N CYS A 357 77.08 -88.85 22.93
CA CYS A 357 77.16 -90.18 22.33
C CYS A 357 78.56 -90.53 21.80
N GLU A 358 79.23 -89.59 21.11
CA GLU A 358 80.61 -89.78 20.61
C GLU A 358 81.60 -89.97 21.77
N LEU A 359 81.48 -89.13 22.80
CA LEU A 359 82.26 -89.24 24.03
C LEU A 359 81.97 -90.55 24.78
N ALA A 360 80.72 -91.06 24.77
CA ALA A 360 80.35 -92.36 25.33
C ALA A 360 81.03 -93.53 24.59
N CYS A 361 81.08 -93.49 23.26
CA CYS A 361 81.81 -94.48 22.45
C CYS A 361 83.30 -94.45 22.77
N SER A 362 83.92 -93.26 22.86
CA SER A 362 85.33 -93.10 23.24
C SER A 362 85.61 -93.63 24.66
N ALA A 363 84.72 -93.36 25.61
CA ALA A 363 84.80 -93.89 26.98
C ALA A 363 84.73 -95.42 27.00
N PHE A 364 83.80 -96.02 26.27
CA PHE A 364 83.65 -97.47 26.15
C PHE A 364 84.92 -98.10 25.57
N ASP A 365 85.48 -97.54 24.50
CA ASP A 365 86.69 -98.07 23.85
C ASP A 365 87.94 -97.95 24.73
N LYS A 366 88.12 -96.84 25.45
CA LYS A 366 89.21 -96.69 26.43
C LYS A 366 89.08 -97.68 27.60
N VAL A 367 87.88 -97.84 28.17
CA VAL A 367 87.61 -98.83 29.22
C VAL A 367 87.87 -100.26 28.71
N ARG A 368 87.44 -100.57 27.47
CA ARG A 368 87.68 -101.86 26.81
C ARG A 368 89.17 -102.13 26.63
N LEU A 369 89.94 -101.18 26.09
CA LEU A 369 91.39 -101.32 25.93
C LEU A 369 92.11 -101.52 27.26
N ARG A 370 91.73 -100.78 28.31
CA ARG A 370 92.30 -100.93 29.66
C ARG A 370 91.95 -102.30 30.28
N ILE A 371 90.74 -102.81 30.07
CA ILE A 371 90.36 -104.19 30.48
C ILE A 371 91.17 -105.24 29.70
N GLU A 372 91.35 -105.08 28.38
CA GLU A 372 92.18 -106.00 27.60
C GLU A 372 93.65 -105.98 28.04
N GLU A 373 94.22 -104.81 28.33
CA GLU A 373 95.56 -104.65 28.90
C GLU A 373 95.67 -105.33 30.26
N ARG A 374 94.72 -105.08 31.16
CA ARG A 374 94.62 -105.78 32.45
C ARG A 374 94.58 -107.30 32.29
N ASN A 375 93.84 -107.81 31.29
CA ASN A 375 93.74 -109.23 31.00
C ASN A 375 95.04 -109.80 30.40
N ARG A 376 95.76 -109.05 29.56
CA ARG A 376 97.10 -109.43 29.06
C ARG A 376 98.09 -109.55 30.22
N GLU A 377 98.13 -108.56 31.11
CA GLU A 377 98.97 -108.61 32.31
C GLU A 377 98.60 -109.76 33.26
N VAL A 378 97.31 -109.99 33.52
CA VAL A 378 96.85 -111.15 34.32
C VAL A 378 97.33 -112.45 33.68
N LYS A 379 97.18 -112.61 32.36
CA LYS A 379 97.65 -113.80 31.65
C LYS A 379 99.17 -113.96 31.72
N CYS A 380 99.95 -112.89 31.59
CA CYS A 380 101.41 -112.96 31.78
C CYS A 380 101.82 -113.29 33.23
N LEU A 381 101.02 -112.88 34.22
CA LEU A 381 101.21 -113.29 35.62
C LEU A 381 100.81 -114.76 35.84
N GLU A 382 99.74 -115.24 35.20
CA GLU A 382 99.32 -116.66 35.21
C GLU A 382 100.38 -117.56 34.55
N GLU A 383 100.90 -117.16 33.39
CA GLU A 383 102.00 -117.84 32.68
C GLU A 383 103.26 -117.89 33.57
N LYS A 384 103.64 -116.76 34.18
CA LYS A 384 104.78 -116.70 35.11
C LYS A 384 104.56 -117.53 36.39
N VAL A 385 103.32 -117.67 36.87
CA VAL A 385 102.96 -118.58 37.96
C VAL A 385 103.02 -120.04 37.50
N ALA A 386 102.61 -120.34 36.26
CA ALA A 386 102.74 -121.67 35.67
C ALA A 386 104.21 -122.07 35.48
N ASP A 387 105.08 -121.16 35.03
CA ASP A 387 106.53 -121.36 34.95
C ASP A 387 107.13 -121.65 36.32
N LEU A 388 106.81 -120.84 37.35
CA LEU A 388 107.27 -121.08 38.73
C LEU A 388 106.73 -122.41 39.31
N LEU A 389 105.54 -122.84 38.91
CA LEU A 389 105.01 -124.18 39.24
C LEU A 389 105.73 -125.30 38.47
N GLY A 390 106.15 -125.04 37.23
CA GLY A 390 107.00 -125.91 36.42
C GLY A 390 108.40 -126.07 37.01
N GLU A 391 109.05 -124.98 37.39
CA GLU A 391 110.32 -124.97 38.12
C GLU A 391 110.20 -125.74 39.45
N LYS A 392 109.13 -125.49 40.23
CA LYS A 392 108.82 -126.27 41.44
C LYS A 392 108.66 -127.76 41.14
N GLN A 393 108.02 -128.16 40.04
CA GLN A 393 107.93 -129.56 39.64
C GLN A 393 109.29 -130.13 39.19
N HIS A 394 110.12 -129.34 38.50
CA HIS A 394 111.46 -129.74 38.06
C HIS A 394 112.43 -129.90 39.24
N ILE A 395 112.39 -129.00 40.22
CA ILE A 395 113.05 -129.15 41.53
C ILE A 395 112.50 -130.40 42.23
N GLY A 396 111.19 -130.65 42.15
CA GLY A 396 110.53 -131.85 42.67
C GLY A 396 110.85 -133.15 41.93
N THR A 397 111.39 -133.13 40.71
CA THR A 397 111.93 -134.32 40.02
C THR A 397 113.43 -134.46 40.23
N LEU A 398 114.18 -133.35 40.26
CA LEU A 398 115.59 -133.31 40.67
C LEU A 398 115.80 -133.83 42.09
N LEU A 399 114.92 -133.51 43.04
CA LEU A 399 114.95 -134.09 44.39
C LEU A 399 114.66 -135.60 44.38
N ARG A 400 113.86 -136.10 43.44
CA ARG A 400 113.60 -137.54 43.30
C ARG A 400 114.75 -138.29 42.61
N SER A 401 115.43 -137.69 41.63
CA SER A 401 116.62 -138.30 41.03
C SER A 401 117.83 -138.22 41.96
N ALA A 402 118.03 -137.12 42.69
CA ALA A 402 119.07 -136.98 43.71
C ALA A 402 118.92 -137.97 44.89
N LEU A 403 117.69 -138.40 45.20
CA LEU A 403 117.40 -139.45 46.18
C LEU A 403 117.46 -140.88 45.60
N SER A 404 117.82 -141.05 44.31
CA SER A 404 117.77 -142.34 43.59
C SER A 404 119.13 -142.86 43.10
N SER A 405 120.20 -142.05 43.14
CA SER A 405 121.48 -142.36 42.47
C SER A 405 122.73 -142.32 43.37
N LYS A 406 122.73 -142.98 44.54
CA LYS A 406 123.98 -143.21 45.29
C LYS A 406 124.14 -144.59 45.94
N THR A 407 123.95 -145.64 45.15
CA THR A 407 124.57 -146.96 45.39
C THR A 407 125.09 -147.58 44.08
N ASN A 408 126.41 -147.72 44.00
CA ASN A 408 127.19 -148.61 43.13
C ASN A 408 127.18 -148.39 41.61
N GLU A 409 128.00 -147.43 41.15
CA GLU A 409 128.75 -147.54 39.90
C GLU A 409 129.92 -148.55 40.02
N VAL A 410 129.62 -149.81 40.33
CA VAL A 410 130.58 -150.94 40.29
C VAL A 410 129.76 -152.19 39.95
N LEU A 411 129.91 -152.88 38.82
CA LEU A 411 130.99 -152.96 37.81
C LEU A 411 130.48 -152.42 36.45
N GLN A 412 131.28 -151.73 35.64
CA GLN A 412 132.20 -152.30 34.63
C GLN A 412 131.61 -153.45 33.77
N VAL A 413 131.84 -153.38 32.45
CA VAL A 413 131.16 -154.11 31.35
C VAL A 413 129.77 -153.52 31.03
N ALA A 414 129.48 -153.01 29.82
CA ALA A 414 130.27 -153.00 28.57
C ALA A 414 130.35 -151.61 27.91
N GLU A 415 131.54 -151.29 27.40
CA GLU A 415 131.72 -150.33 26.32
C GLU A 415 131.01 -150.81 25.03
N LYS A 416 130.75 -149.86 24.11
CA LYS A 416 130.44 -150.08 22.67
C LYS A 416 129.14 -150.83 22.31
N GLY A 417 128.06 -150.05 22.23
CA GLY A 417 127.10 -150.10 21.13
C GLY A 417 126.84 -148.66 20.66
N LEU A 418 127.69 -148.09 19.78
CA LEU A 418 127.47 -148.02 18.33
C LEU A 418 126.12 -147.29 18.02
N ARG A 419 126.11 -146.01 17.63
CA ARG A 419 126.61 -145.41 16.37
C ARG A 419 125.89 -145.94 15.11
N GLU A 420 124.58 -146.20 15.20
CA GLU A 420 123.72 -146.55 14.06
C GLU A 420 122.40 -145.73 14.07
N ALA A 421 121.90 -145.34 12.87
CA ALA A 421 120.68 -144.54 12.54
C ALA A 421 120.61 -143.02 12.92
N GLY A 422 120.19 -142.04 12.06
CA GLY A 422 120.34 -141.89 10.58
C GLY A 422 119.19 -141.23 9.72
N ILE A 423 119.43 -140.06 9.06
CA ILE A 423 118.87 -139.54 7.73
C ILE A 423 117.36 -139.06 7.70
N ASP A 424 116.72 -138.21 6.83
CA ASP A 424 116.92 -137.55 5.49
C ASP A 424 116.74 -135.98 5.46
N LEU A 425 115.99 -135.38 4.49
CA LEU A 425 116.15 -134.01 3.92
C LEU A 425 114.89 -133.46 3.15
N LYS A 426 114.96 -132.21 2.58
CA LYS A 426 114.29 -131.62 1.34
C LYS A 426 113.27 -130.43 1.52
N LEU A 427 112.82 -129.68 0.47
CA LEU A 427 113.47 -128.82 -0.57
C LEU A 427 112.47 -128.14 -1.61
N ASN A 428 112.92 -127.09 -2.34
CA ASN A 428 112.36 -126.42 -3.59
C ASN A 428 111.09 -125.52 -3.48
N GLY A 429 110.69 -124.60 -4.41
CA GLY A 429 111.11 -124.06 -5.75
C GLY A 429 109.98 -123.15 -6.36
N HIS A 430 109.88 -122.60 -7.60
CA HIS A 430 110.72 -122.13 -8.76
C HIS A 430 109.76 -121.73 -9.95
N ASP A 431 109.91 -120.82 -10.97
CA ASP A 431 110.68 -119.56 -11.27
C ASP A 431 110.33 -119.01 -12.74
N LYS A 432 110.68 -117.75 -13.12
CA LYS A 432 110.89 -117.14 -14.50
C LYS A 432 109.75 -116.65 -15.48
N ASN A 433 110.18 -116.17 -16.67
CA ASN A 433 109.56 -115.28 -17.70
C ASN A 433 109.26 -116.01 -19.07
N ASP A 434 109.14 -115.47 -20.31
CA ASP A 434 109.38 -114.13 -20.98
C ASP A 434 108.77 -113.99 -22.43
N ALA A 435 108.90 -112.79 -23.05
CA ALA A 435 109.04 -112.45 -24.50
C ALA A 435 107.95 -112.65 -25.62
N HIS A 436 107.41 -111.50 -26.11
CA HIS A 436 107.39 -110.95 -27.50
C HIS A 436 106.76 -111.62 -28.77
N MET A 437 106.10 -110.75 -29.59
CA MET A 437 105.85 -110.76 -31.07
C MET A 437 104.72 -111.60 -31.72
N ASN A 438 103.72 -110.92 -32.32
CA ASN A 438 103.19 -111.24 -33.66
C ASN A 438 102.44 -110.03 -34.30
N GLY A 439 102.79 -109.63 -35.52
CA GLY A 439 102.52 -108.27 -36.06
C GLY A 439 101.33 -108.10 -37.02
N GLU A 440 100.33 -108.98 -37.03
CA GLU A 440 99.12 -108.85 -37.88
C GLU A 440 97.81 -108.69 -37.07
N ASP A 441 97.82 -109.08 -35.80
CA ASP A 441 96.69 -108.85 -34.86
C ASP A 441 96.59 -107.35 -34.49
N GLU A 442 97.72 -106.64 -34.47
CA GLU A 442 97.84 -105.21 -34.13
C GLU A 442 96.95 -104.31 -35.02
N VAL A 443 96.75 -104.67 -36.29
CA VAL A 443 95.90 -103.87 -37.20
C VAL A 443 94.42 -104.07 -36.87
N TYR A 444 94.01 -105.28 -36.46
CA TYR A 444 92.63 -105.56 -36.06
C TYR A 444 92.32 -105.03 -34.65
N THR A 445 93.29 -105.07 -33.72
CA THR A 445 93.12 -104.42 -32.41
C THR A 445 93.14 -102.89 -32.52
N LEU A 446 94.06 -102.26 -33.27
CA LEU A 446 93.96 -100.81 -33.54
C LEU A 446 92.68 -100.44 -34.28
N ALA A 447 92.18 -101.27 -35.21
CA ALA A 447 90.90 -101.02 -35.86
C ALA A 447 89.72 -101.12 -34.88
N GLY A 448 89.75 -102.08 -33.94
CA GLY A 448 88.74 -102.23 -32.89
C GLY A 448 88.81 -101.11 -31.83
N GLU A 449 90.01 -100.67 -31.44
CA GLU A 449 90.22 -99.52 -30.56
C GLU A 449 89.82 -98.21 -31.24
N LEU A 450 90.09 -98.06 -32.54
CA LEU A 450 89.62 -96.93 -33.34
C LEU A 450 88.09 -96.96 -33.51
N GLU A 451 87.48 -98.13 -33.73
CA GLU A 451 86.03 -98.26 -33.79
C GLU A 451 85.38 -97.97 -32.42
N ASN A 452 86.01 -98.38 -31.32
CA ASN A 452 85.52 -98.11 -29.97
C ASN A 452 85.70 -96.64 -29.56
N THR A 453 86.81 -95.99 -29.93
CA THR A 453 87.00 -94.54 -29.70
C THR A 453 86.12 -93.68 -30.62
N VAL A 454 85.83 -94.15 -31.84
CA VAL A 454 84.79 -93.55 -32.69
C VAL A 454 83.41 -93.74 -32.07
N LYS A 455 83.07 -94.93 -31.53
CA LYS A 455 81.79 -95.16 -30.84
C LYS A 455 81.63 -94.27 -29.61
N THR A 456 82.62 -94.23 -28.71
CA THR A 456 82.55 -93.36 -27.51
C THR A 456 82.45 -91.89 -27.91
N SER A 457 83.29 -91.40 -28.83
CA SER A 457 83.17 -90.01 -29.30
C SER A 457 81.84 -89.72 -30.03
N THR A 458 81.22 -90.67 -30.71
CA THR A 458 79.85 -90.47 -31.24
C THR A 458 78.79 -90.39 -30.15
N ILE A 459 78.94 -91.12 -29.03
CA ILE A 459 78.06 -91.02 -27.86
C ILE A 459 78.27 -89.66 -27.18
N GLU A 460 79.51 -89.25 -26.93
CA GLU A 460 79.86 -87.91 -26.40
C GLU A 460 79.31 -86.78 -27.28
N ILE A 461 79.39 -86.92 -28.62
CA ILE A 461 78.81 -85.96 -29.57
C ILE A 461 77.28 -85.91 -29.47
N ILE A 462 76.60 -87.03 -29.17
CA ILE A 462 75.15 -87.08 -28.96
C ILE A 462 74.78 -86.46 -27.60
N GLU A 463 75.51 -86.75 -26.54
CA GLU A 463 75.31 -86.17 -25.21
C GLU A 463 75.54 -84.65 -25.21
N LEU A 464 76.62 -84.18 -25.84
CA LEU A 464 76.88 -82.75 -26.04
C LEU A 464 75.81 -82.08 -26.91
N ARG A 465 75.21 -82.77 -27.89
CA ARG A 465 74.06 -82.25 -28.64
C ARG A 465 72.82 -82.10 -27.75
N HIS A 466 72.49 -83.12 -26.96
CA HIS A 466 71.37 -83.05 -26.02
C HIS A 466 71.56 -81.96 -24.96
N LEU A 467 72.78 -81.77 -24.42
CA LEU A 467 73.11 -80.68 -23.51
C LEU A 467 72.95 -79.30 -24.18
N VAL A 468 73.42 -79.15 -25.42
CA VAL A 468 73.25 -77.91 -26.19
C VAL A 468 71.77 -77.66 -26.55
N GLU A 469 70.96 -78.70 -26.74
CA GLU A 469 69.52 -78.58 -26.98
C GLU A 469 68.73 -78.27 -25.70
N ALA A 470 69.12 -78.82 -24.55
CA ALA A 470 68.59 -78.45 -23.24
C ALA A 470 68.89 -76.97 -22.92
N LEU A 471 70.15 -76.54 -23.08
CA LEU A 471 70.54 -75.14 -22.87
C LEU A 471 69.82 -74.16 -23.83
N ARG A 472 69.50 -74.59 -25.06
CA ARG A 472 68.64 -73.82 -25.99
C ARG A 472 67.20 -73.74 -25.49
N ALA A 473 66.65 -74.84 -24.95
CA ALA A 473 65.31 -74.85 -24.38
C ALA A 473 65.21 -73.93 -23.15
N GLU A 474 66.16 -74.02 -22.22
CA GLU A 474 66.28 -73.13 -21.05
C GLU A 474 66.44 -71.67 -21.45
N SER A 475 67.32 -71.38 -22.42
CA SER A 475 67.48 -70.04 -22.98
C SER A 475 66.20 -69.51 -23.62
N SER A 476 65.42 -70.38 -24.30
CA SER A 476 64.12 -69.98 -24.88
C SER A 476 63.06 -69.69 -23.79
N LEU A 477 63.06 -70.43 -22.68
CA LEU A 477 62.16 -70.23 -21.55
C LEU A 477 62.50 -68.98 -20.75
N LEU A 478 63.80 -68.73 -20.50
CA LEU A 478 64.26 -67.49 -19.89
C LEU A 478 63.91 -66.29 -20.76
N LYS A 479 64.02 -66.42 -22.09
CA LYS A 479 63.61 -65.37 -23.03
C LYS A 479 62.10 -65.11 -22.98
N THR A 480 61.24 -66.13 -22.98
CA THR A 480 59.79 -65.90 -22.89
C THR A 480 59.37 -65.31 -21.54
N HIS A 481 60.07 -65.64 -20.44
CA HIS A 481 59.90 -64.98 -19.15
C HIS A 481 60.29 -63.50 -19.19
N LEU A 482 61.46 -63.16 -19.77
CA LEU A 482 61.89 -61.77 -19.95
C LEU A 482 60.93 -60.99 -20.88
N ASP A 483 60.46 -61.60 -21.97
CA ASP A 483 59.45 -61.01 -22.88
C ASP A 483 58.08 -60.83 -22.19
N ALA A 484 57.76 -61.61 -21.14
CA ALA A 484 56.56 -61.44 -20.32
C ALA A 484 56.73 -60.29 -19.30
N GLN A 485 57.82 -60.29 -18.52
CA GLN A 485 58.14 -59.21 -17.58
C GLN A 485 58.25 -57.86 -18.32
N ALA A 486 58.85 -57.83 -19.51
CA ALA A 486 58.91 -56.63 -20.34
C ALA A 486 57.54 -56.17 -20.86
N LYS A 487 56.50 -57.01 -20.89
CA LYS A 487 55.12 -56.57 -21.18
C LYS A 487 54.44 -56.03 -19.94
N GLU A 488 54.58 -56.70 -18.80
CA GLU A 488 54.06 -56.27 -17.50
C GLU A 488 54.61 -54.89 -17.10
N ILE A 489 55.94 -54.70 -17.19
CA ILE A 489 56.58 -53.40 -16.94
C ILE A 489 56.00 -52.31 -17.86
N ARG A 490 55.75 -52.60 -19.14
CA ARG A 490 55.13 -51.64 -20.07
C ARG A 490 53.67 -51.31 -19.69
N GLN A 491 52.91 -52.28 -19.18
CA GLN A 491 51.54 -52.06 -18.69
C GLN A 491 51.54 -51.20 -17.42
N LEU A 492 52.42 -51.49 -16.46
CA LEU A 492 52.60 -50.68 -15.25
C LEU A 492 53.05 -49.25 -15.58
N MET A 493 54.00 -49.08 -16.51
CA MET A 493 54.42 -47.75 -16.99
C MET A 493 53.30 -46.97 -17.68
N GLN A 494 52.35 -47.65 -18.35
CA GLN A 494 51.16 -46.98 -18.90
C GLN A 494 50.19 -46.58 -17.79
N GLN A 495 49.92 -47.48 -16.83
CA GLN A 495 49.03 -47.20 -15.69
C GLN A 495 49.56 -46.04 -14.83
N ILE A 496 50.88 -45.95 -14.60
CA ILE A 496 51.51 -44.82 -13.92
C ILE A 496 51.22 -43.50 -14.66
N LYS A 497 51.44 -43.45 -15.98
CA LYS A 497 51.12 -42.24 -16.78
C LYS A 497 49.64 -41.88 -16.78
N GLU A 498 48.76 -42.88 -16.78
CA GLU A 498 47.32 -42.68 -16.64
C GLU A 498 46.90 -42.24 -15.23
N LEU A 499 47.75 -42.39 -14.21
CA LEU A 499 47.54 -41.85 -12.87
C LEU A 499 48.15 -40.44 -12.75
N GLU A 500 49.37 -40.22 -13.23
CA GLU A 500 50.02 -38.90 -13.33
C GLU A 500 49.12 -37.88 -14.06
N ALA A 501 48.50 -38.27 -15.17
CA ALA A 501 47.57 -37.41 -15.90
C ALA A 501 46.27 -37.12 -15.13
N LYS A 502 45.79 -38.05 -14.29
CA LYS A 502 44.61 -37.84 -13.43
C LYS A 502 44.94 -36.97 -12.22
N GLU A 503 46.15 -37.11 -11.68
CA GLU A 503 46.68 -36.24 -10.63
C GLU A 503 46.82 -34.80 -11.11
N HIS A 504 47.38 -34.59 -12.31
CA HIS A 504 47.47 -33.26 -12.94
C HIS A 504 46.09 -32.59 -13.08
N LEU A 505 45.12 -33.30 -13.68
CA LEU A 505 43.75 -32.80 -13.84
C LEU A 505 43.04 -32.55 -12.49
N ALA A 506 43.33 -33.36 -11.47
CA ALA A 506 42.81 -33.15 -10.12
C ALA A 506 43.42 -31.91 -9.46
N ASN A 507 44.73 -31.68 -9.64
CA ASN A 507 45.42 -30.50 -9.12
C ASN A 507 44.92 -29.22 -9.81
N GLU A 508 44.79 -29.21 -11.14
CA GLU A 508 44.17 -28.09 -11.89
C GLU A 508 42.73 -27.80 -11.40
N SER A 509 41.95 -28.85 -11.13
CA SER A 509 40.60 -28.71 -10.57
C SER A 509 40.57 -28.21 -9.13
N ILE A 510 41.59 -28.51 -8.32
CA ILE A 510 41.72 -28.02 -6.94
C ILE A 510 42.17 -26.55 -6.96
N GLU A 511 43.12 -26.18 -7.83
CA GLU A 511 43.56 -24.79 -8.02
C GLU A 511 42.39 -23.89 -8.46
N GLY A 512 41.57 -24.34 -9.41
CA GLY A 512 40.35 -23.63 -9.81
C GLY A 512 39.38 -23.42 -8.64
N LEU A 513 39.08 -24.48 -7.88
CA LEU A 513 38.22 -24.39 -6.69
C LEU A 513 38.82 -23.49 -5.59
N MET A 514 40.15 -23.43 -5.45
CA MET A 514 40.81 -22.51 -4.52
C MET A 514 40.67 -21.04 -4.96
N MET A 515 40.68 -20.75 -6.27
CA MET A 515 40.41 -19.41 -6.78
C MET A 515 38.94 -19.00 -6.55
N ASP A 516 38.00 -19.91 -6.81
CA ASP A 516 36.57 -19.69 -6.56
C ASP A 516 36.27 -19.45 -5.06
N ILE A 517 36.91 -20.23 -4.17
CA ILE A 517 36.81 -20.04 -2.71
C ILE A 517 37.36 -18.66 -2.31
N ALA A 518 38.55 -18.26 -2.80
CA ALA A 518 39.12 -16.96 -2.48
C ALA A 518 38.24 -15.79 -2.96
N ALA A 519 37.65 -15.89 -4.16
CA ALA A 519 36.71 -14.91 -4.68
C ALA A 519 35.42 -14.82 -3.84
N ALA A 520 34.89 -15.96 -3.39
CA ALA A 520 33.72 -16.02 -2.51
C ALA A 520 34.03 -15.47 -1.09
N GLU A 521 35.23 -15.73 -0.56
CA GLU A 521 35.68 -15.16 0.71
C GLU A 521 35.82 -13.63 0.62
N GLU A 522 36.39 -13.10 -0.47
CA GLU A 522 36.39 -11.66 -0.73
C GLU A 522 34.97 -11.09 -0.76
N GLU A 523 34.05 -11.70 -1.53
CA GLU A 523 32.65 -11.24 -1.57
C GLU A 523 32.00 -11.25 -0.19
N ILE A 524 32.19 -12.30 0.61
CA ILE A 524 31.72 -12.37 1.99
C ILE A 524 32.27 -11.21 2.84
N THR A 525 33.53 -10.77 2.63
CA THR A 525 34.05 -9.58 3.33
C THR A 525 33.42 -8.28 2.84
N ARG A 526 33.18 -8.12 1.54
CA ARG A 526 32.48 -6.95 0.96
C ARG A 526 31.04 -6.84 1.49
N TRP A 527 30.30 -7.95 1.51
CA TRP A 527 28.93 -8.00 2.06
C TRP A 527 28.89 -7.71 3.57
N LYS A 528 29.85 -8.25 4.35
CA LYS A 528 29.98 -7.91 5.78
C LYS A 528 30.25 -6.43 6.00
N GLN A 529 31.18 -5.84 5.25
CA GLN A 529 31.51 -4.42 5.38
C GLN A 529 30.32 -3.52 5.01
N ALA A 530 29.55 -3.88 3.97
CA ALA A 530 28.33 -3.16 3.61
C ALA A 530 27.26 -3.24 4.73
N ALA A 531 27.03 -4.43 5.31
CA ALA A 531 26.09 -4.60 6.40
C ALA A 531 26.53 -3.87 7.69
N GLU A 532 27.83 -3.81 7.98
CA GLU A 532 28.38 -3.01 9.09
C GLU A 532 28.19 -1.50 8.87
N GLN A 533 28.35 -1.02 7.63
CA GLN A 533 28.09 0.38 7.26
C GLN A 533 26.59 0.73 7.34
N GLU A 534 25.70 -0.14 6.87
CA GLU A 534 24.26 0.04 6.99
C GLU A 534 23.81 0.04 8.45
N ALA A 535 24.32 -0.88 9.28
CA ALA A 535 24.04 -0.91 10.72
C ALA A 535 24.61 0.32 11.46
N ALA A 536 25.72 0.90 11.00
CA ALA A 536 26.26 2.15 11.55
C ALA A 536 25.40 3.37 11.14
N ALA A 537 24.95 3.42 9.89
CA ALA A 537 24.06 4.47 9.40
C ALA A 537 22.68 4.42 10.10
N GLY A 538 22.12 3.22 10.29
CA GLY A 538 20.89 3.01 11.05
C GLY A 538 20.99 3.54 12.48
N LYS A 539 22.08 3.24 13.20
CA LYS A 539 22.32 3.78 14.55
C LYS A 539 22.43 5.30 14.59
N ALA A 540 23.12 5.92 13.62
CA ALA A 540 23.21 7.37 13.55
C ALA A 540 21.82 8.04 13.36
N ILE A 541 20.94 7.39 12.58
CA ILE A 541 19.55 7.83 12.39
C ILE A 541 18.71 7.60 13.66
N GLU A 542 18.89 6.47 14.37
CA GLU A 542 18.26 6.23 15.68
C GLU A 542 18.70 7.28 16.72
N GLU A 543 19.98 7.62 16.77
CA GLU A 543 20.53 8.66 17.64
C GLU A 543 19.95 10.05 17.29
N GLU A 544 19.81 10.39 16.00
CA GLU A 544 19.15 11.63 15.57
C GLU A 544 17.67 11.66 15.99
N PHE A 545 16.91 10.57 15.78
CA PHE A 545 15.52 10.50 16.22
C PHE A 545 15.38 10.56 17.75
N LEU A 546 16.30 9.99 18.53
CA LEU A 546 16.32 10.14 19.98
C LEU A 546 16.57 11.59 20.42
N LEU A 547 17.47 12.31 19.74
CA LEU A 547 17.69 13.75 19.96
C LEU A 547 16.45 14.57 19.60
N GLN A 548 15.84 14.36 18.43
CA GLN A 548 14.60 15.03 18.02
C GLN A 548 13.46 14.76 19.02
N LEU A 549 13.28 13.50 19.45
CA LEU A 549 12.30 13.13 20.48
C LEU A 549 12.59 13.78 21.84
N SER A 550 13.85 14.06 22.17
CA SER A 550 14.19 14.79 23.41
C SER A 550 13.82 16.27 23.33
N SER A 551 14.07 16.94 22.19
CA SER A 551 13.64 18.33 21.94
C SER A 551 12.12 18.46 22.00
N MET A 552 11.40 17.63 21.23
CA MET A 552 9.93 17.62 21.20
C MET A 552 9.30 17.33 22.57
N ARG A 553 9.98 16.59 23.45
CA ARG A 553 9.56 16.38 24.85
C ARG A 553 9.81 17.62 25.70
N GLN A 554 10.96 18.28 25.57
CA GLN A 554 11.24 19.51 26.28
C GLN A 554 10.25 20.62 25.88
N GLU A 555 10.05 20.85 24.59
CA GLU A 555 9.07 21.80 24.04
C GLU A 555 7.64 21.52 24.54
N LEU A 556 7.27 20.24 24.69
CA LEU A 556 5.98 19.84 25.27
C LEU A 556 5.85 20.18 26.76
N GLU A 557 6.89 19.98 27.57
CA GLU A 557 6.87 20.37 28.98
C GLU A 557 6.91 21.90 29.15
N GLU A 558 7.67 22.63 28.34
CA GLU A 558 7.66 24.10 28.30
C GLU A 558 6.27 24.65 27.93
N ALA A 559 5.61 24.07 26.92
CA ALA A 559 4.25 24.42 26.54
C ALA A 559 3.22 24.13 27.65
N LYS A 560 3.36 23.01 28.39
CA LYS A 560 2.51 22.71 29.56
C LYS A 560 2.71 23.71 30.69
N LEU A 561 3.95 24.10 30.99
CA LEU A 561 4.24 25.12 32.00
C LEU A 561 3.63 26.47 31.63
N ALA A 562 3.76 26.88 30.36
CA ALA A 562 3.12 28.09 29.84
C ALA A 562 1.58 28.04 29.92
N ILE A 563 0.96 26.87 29.70
CA ILE A 563 -0.49 26.68 29.89
C ILE A 563 -0.89 26.82 31.36
N LEU A 564 -0.13 26.23 32.30
CA LEU A 564 -0.40 26.36 33.74
C LEU A 564 -0.25 27.81 34.24
N GLU A 565 0.71 28.56 33.71
CA GLU A 565 0.83 30.00 33.92
C GLU A 565 -0.38 30.77 33.36
N LEU A 566 -0.88 30.41 32.18
CA LEU A 566 -2.04 31.07 31.60
C LEU A 566 -3.33 30.72 32.35
N GLU A 567 -3.48 29.49 32.85
CA GLU A 567 -4.59 29.09 33.73
C GLU A 567 -4.59 29.86 35.05
N THR A 568 -3.44 30.03 35.70
CA THR A 568 -3.35 30.80 36.96
C THR A 568 -3.61 32.29 36.74
N LYS A 569 -3.07 32.86 35.65
CA LYS A 569 -3.39 34.24 35.21
C LYS A 569 -4.86 34.42 34.80
N LEU A 570 -5.53 33.36 34.35
CA LEU A 570 -6.97 33.35 34.04
C LEU A 570 -7.81 33.28 35.33
N LYS A 571 -7.51 32.36 36.25
CA LYS A 571 -8.19 32.23 37.55
C LYS A 571 -8.13 33.52 38.36
N PHE A 572 -6.97 34.19 38.41
CA PHE A 572 -6.83 35.51 39.03
C PHE A 572 -7.72 36.60 38.38
N LYS A 573 -7.91 36.55 37.06
CA LYS A 573 -8.82 37.47 36.35
C LYS A 573 -10.29 37.15 36.60
N GLU A 574 -10.65 35.87 36.73
CA GLU A 574 -11.99 35.43 37.11
C GLU A 574 -12.33 35.88 38.54
N GLU A 575 -11.43 35.66 39.50
CA GLU A 575 -11.54 36.16 40.88
C GLU A 575 -11.67 37.69 40.92
N THR A 576 -10.85 38.41 40.16
CA THR A 576 -10.94 39.87 40.02
C THR A 576 -12.28 40.32 39.43
N ALA A 577 -12.81 39.60 38.44
CA ALA A 577 -14.11 39.89 37.83
C ALA A 577 -15.27 39.62 38.80
N VAL A 578 -15.22 38.53 39.56
CA VAL A 578 -16.20 38.21 40.62
C VAL A 578 -16.19 39.28 41.71
N ALA A 579 -15.01 39.72 42.15
CA ALA A 579 -14.87 40.81 43.11
C ALA A 579 -15.44 42.14 42.58
N ALA A 580 -15.19 42.46 41.30
CA ALA A 580 -15.74 43.66 40.65
C ALA A 580 -17.27 43.62 40.52
N ILE A 581 -17.86 42.45 40.20
CA ILE A 581 -19.31 42.25 40.17
C ILE A 581 -19.90 42.44 41.58
N ALA A 582 -19.32 41.80 42.60
CA ALA A 582 -19.77 41.94 43.99
C ALA A 582 -19.69 43.40 44.48
N ALA A 583 -18.63 44.13 44.11
CA ALA A 583 -18.48 45.55 44.43
C ALA A 583 -19.54 46.42 43.72
N ARG A 584 -19.84 46.15 42.44
CA ARG A 584 -20.92 46.83 41.71
C ARG A 584 -22.28 46.56 42.35
N ASP A 585 -22.58 45.31 42.67
CA ASP A 585 -23.88 44.92 43.21
C ASP A 585 -24.09 45.49 44.63
N ALA A 586 -23.03 45.59 45.42
CA ALA A 586 -23.03 46.34 46.68
C ALA A 586 -23.29 47.85 46.47
N ALA A 587 -22.67 48.47 45.44
CA ALA A 587 -22.91 49.86 45.09
C ALA A 587 -24.34 50.11 44.58
N GLU A 588 -24.91 49.23 43.76
CA GLU A 588 -26.31 49.29 43.34
C GLU A 588 -27.27 49.19 44.53
N ASN A 589 -27.00 48.31 45.48
CA ASN A 589 -27.82 48.19 46.70
C ASN A 589 -27.70 49.42 47.60
N SER A 590 -26.51 50.04 47.69
CA SER A 590 -26.31 51.33 48.35
C SER A 590 -27.10 52.46 47.67
N LEU A 591 -27.10 52.50 46.32
CA LEU A 591 -27.87 53.46 45.53
C LEU A 591 -29.38 53.26 45.72
N ARG A 592 -29.89 52.03 45.65
CA ARG A 592 -31.31 51.71 45.94
C ARG A 592 -31.72 52.15 47.35
N LEU A 593 -30.85 51.98 48.35
CA LEU A 593 -31.08 52.46 49.71
C LEU A 593 -31.07 54.00 49.80
N ALA A 594 -30.27 54.70 48.99
CA ALA A 594 -30.30 56.15 48.88
C ALA A 594 -31.58 56.64 48.19
N ASP A 595 -32.02 56.01 47.10
CA ASP A 595 -33.26 56.33 46.40
C ASP A 595 -34.49 56.12 47.28
N VAL A 596 -34.57 55.02 48.03
CA VAL A 596 -35.66 54.75 48.99
C VAL A 596 -35.66 55.75 50.17
N ARG A 597 -34.48 56.28 50.56
CA ARG A 597 -34.41 57.41 51.51
C ARG A 597 -34.90 58.71 50.84
N ALA A 598 -34.57 58.94 49.57
CA ALA A 598 -34.96 60.13 48.82
C ALA A 598 -36.45 60.17 48.46
N THR A 599 -37.10 59.04 48.14
CA THR A 599 -38.56 58.96 47.99
C THR A 599 -39.25 59.28 49.31
N ARG A 600 -38.83 58.64 50.40
CA ARG A 600 -39.39 58.87 51.74
C ARG A 600 -39.21 60.31 52.24
N LEU A 601 -38.13 60.98 51.83
CA LEU A 601 -37.94 62.41 52.08
C LEU A 601 -38.86 63.27 51.21
N ARG A 602 -39.09 62.92 49.94
CA ARG A 602 -40.06 63.59 49.06
C ARG A 602 -41.49 63.42 49.55
N GLU A 603 -41.94 62.22 49.88
CA GLU A 603 -43.25 61.95 50.52
C GLU A 603 -43.47 62.83 51.76
N ARG A 604 -42.43 63.00 52.58
CA ARG A 604 -42.49 63.85 53.78
C ARG A 604 -42.53 65.35 53.45
N LEU A 605 -41.85 65.79 52.40
CA LEU A 605 -41.94 67.17 51.90
C LEU A 605 -43.31 67.44 51.23
N GLU A 606 -43.86 66.48 50.50
CA GLU A 606 -45.18 66.54 49.88
C GLU A 606 -46.28 66.60 50.94
N GLU A 607 -46.21 65.81 52.01
CA GLU A 607 -47.15 65.91 53.13
C GLU A 607 -47.02 67.24 53.90
N LEU A 608 -45.80 67.75 54.11
CA LEU A 608 -45.59 69.09 54.69
C LEU A 608 -46.14 70.21 53.77
N THR A 609 -46.02 70.04 52.44
CA THR A 609 -46.57 70.97 51.45
C THR A 609 -48.09 70.90 51.42
N ARG A 610 -48.67 69.69 51.54
CA ARG A 610 -50.12 69.47 51.66
C ARG A 610 -50.68 70.06 52.95
N GLN A 611 -49.91 70.06 54.04
CA GLN A 611 -50.24 70.76 55.29
C GLN A 611 -50.16 72.29 55.13
N LEU A 612 -49.17 72.82 54.41
CA LEU A 612 -49.10 74.24 54.05
C LEU A 612 -50.29 74.67 53.17
N GLU A 613 -50.66 73.90 52.15
CA GLU A 613 -51.85 74.17 51.34
C GLU A 613 -53.16 74.11 52.15
N GLN A 614 -53.23 73.25 53.16
CA GLN A 614 -54.39 73.19 54.06
C GLN A 614 -54.44 74.40 55.00
N LEU A 615 -53.30 74.94 55.42
CA LEU A 615 -53.25 76.22 56.14
C LEU A 615 -53.67 77.37 55.23
N ASP A 616 -53.10 77.47 54.03
CA ASP A 616 -53.40 78.53 53.05
C ASP A 616 -54.89 78.57 52.63
N LYS A 617 -55.51 77.41 52.42
CA LYS A 617 -56.96 77.31 52.14
C LYS A 617 -57.83 77.76 53.33
N ASN A 618 -57.36 77.58 54.56
CA ASN A 618 -58.02 78.08 55.77
C ASN A 618 -57.74 79.59 56.02
N ASP A 619 -56.61 80.13 55.56
CA ASP A 619 -56.24 81.54 55.71
C ASP A 619 -57.03 82.51 54.81
N SER A 620 -57.95 81.98 53.98
CA SER A 620 -59.09 82.74 53.43
C SER A 620 -59.96 83.43 54.50
N ARG A 621 -59.71 83.18 55.80
CA ARG A 621 -60.47 83.77 56.91
C ARG A 621 -59.67 84.27 58.12
N ASN A 622 -58.40 84.68 57.99
CA ASN A 622 -57.81 85.55 59.01
C ASN A 622 -56.84 86.64 58.53
N ARG A 623 -56.65 87.65 59.39
CA ARG A 623 -55.88 88.88 59.12
C ARG A 623 -54.54 88.88 59.85
N ASN A 624 -53.59 89.61 59.27
CA ASN A 624 -52.46 90.26 59.93
C ASN A 624 -51.52 89.39 60.79
N SER A 625 -50.30 89.15 60.28
CA SER A 625 -49.13 89.83 60.86
C SER A 625 -47.93 89.81 59.90
N HIS A 626 -47.08 90.82 59.97
CA HIS A 626 -45.84 90.87 59.20
C HIS A 626 -44.74 90.04 59.86
N ARG A 627 -43.89 89.39 59.04
CA ARG A 627 -42.46 89.73 58.95
C ARG A 627 -41.80 89.01 57.77
N TYR A 628 -41.06 89.77 56.97
CA TYR A 628 -39.96 89.19 56.20
C TYR A 628 -38.92 88.66 57.21
N ILE A 629 -38.62 87.37 57.15
CA ILE A 629 -37.46 86.78 57.82
C ILE A 629 -36.57 86.22 56.72
N CYS A 630 -35.41 86.86 56.54
CA CYS A 630 -34.37 86.39 55.64
C CYS A 630 -33.86 85.02 56.12
N TRP A 631 -33.91 84.01 55.24
CA TRP A 631 -33.42 82.68 55.59
C TRP A 631 -31.88 82.67 55.60
N PRO A 632 -31.21 82.32 56.72
CA PRO A 632 -29.77 82.44 56.83
C PRO A 632 -29.04 81.31 56.10
N TRP A 633 -28.10 81.66 55.24
CA TRP A 633 -27.16 80.75 54.55
C TRP A 633 -26.07 80.25 55.52
N GLN A 634 -26.46 79.49 56.55
CA GLN A 634 -25.56 79.20 57.67
C GLN A 634 -25.74 77.82 58.35
N TRP A 635 -26.23 76.81 57.62
CA TRP A 635 -26.43 75.44 58.12
C TRP A 635 -25.79 74.31 57.29
N LEU A 636 -24.89 74.63 56.36
CA LEU A 636 -23.88 73.66 55.87
C LEU A 636 -22.57 73.91 56.61
N GLY A 637 -22.39 73.19 57.73
CA GLY A 637 -21.31 73.38 58.68
C GLY A 637 -19.94 72.89 58.21
N LEU A 638 -19.35 73.58 57.24
CA LEU A 638 -17.91 73.48 56.93
C LEU A 638 -17.09 74.19 58.02
N ASN A 639 -16.97 73.55 59.19
CA ASN A 639 -16.01 73.93 60.22
C ASN A 639 -14.94 72.84 60.35
N SER A 640 -13.71 73.20 59.99
CA SER A 640 -12.54 72.34 60.01
C SER A 640 -12.07 72.01 61.43
N ILE A 641 -11.28 70.93 61.57
CA ILE A 641 -10.40 70.61 62.70
C ILE A 641 -11.12 70.14 63.99
N LYS A 642 -11.37 68.82 64.06
CA LYS A 642 -10.76 67.92 65.06
C LYS A 642 -11.03 66.46 64.70
N TYR A 643 -9.96 65.68 64.49
CA TYR A 643 -10.03 64.23 64.25
C TYR A 643 -9.16 63.50 65.27
N GLN A 644 -9.83 62.82 66.20
CA GLN A 644 -9.35 61.88 67.22
C GLN A 644 -10.64 61.29 67.82
N VAL A 645 -10.80 60.00 68.14
CA VAL A 645 -9.84 58.93 68.45
C VAL A 645 -10.33 57.61 67.79
N ASP A 646 -9.40 56.69 67.50
CA ASP A 646 -9.50 55.25 67.19
C ASP A 646 -10.66 54.69 66.31
N VAL A 647 -10.28 53.92 65.27
CA VAL A 647 -10.27 52.44 65.34
C VAL A 647 -9.22 51.90 64.34
N GLN A 648 -8.23 51.20 64.89
CA GLN A 648 -7.49 50.05 64.35
C GLN A 648 -6.89 50.06 62.92
N GLU A 649 -5.55 50.13 62.90
CA GLU A 649 -4.63 49.37 62.03
C GLU A 649 -4.95 49.25 60.53
N ASN A 650 -4.51 50.27 59.76
CA ASN A 650 -4.31 50.14 58.32
C ASN A 650 -2.81 50.34 58.00
N SER A 651 -2.02 49.27 58.19
CA SER A 651 -0.57 49.24 57.95
C SER A 651 -0.27 49.26 56.45
N ASN A 652 -0.01 50.45 55.91
CA ASN A 652 0.26 50.66 54.49
C ASN A 652 1.74 50.37 54.15
N GLU A 653 2.19 49.14 54.39
CA GLU A 653 3.54 48.66 54.05
C GLU A 653 3.52 48.02 52.66
N MET A 654 3.89 48.84 51.68
CA MET A 654 4.02 48.46 50.27
C MET A 654 5.39 47.79 50.03
N GLU A 655 5.58 46.60 50.60
CA GLU A 655 6.77 45.79 50.33
C GLU A 655 6.70 45.16 48.93
N LEU A 656 7.28 45.85 47.96
CA LEU A 656 7.57 45.30 46.63
C LEU A 656 8.71 44.28 46.73
N SER A 657 8.38 43.05 47.10
CA SER A 657 9.30 41.91 46.98
C SER A 657 9.39 41.47 45.52
N GLU A 658 10.44 41.92 44.83
CA GLU A 658 10.79 41.47 43.48
C GLU A 658 11.09 39.96 43.47
N PRO A 659 10.54 39.18 42.53
CA PRO A 659 11.07 37.85 42.25
C PRO A 659 12.39 37.99 41.50
N LEU A 660 13.49 37.62 42.14
CA LEU A 660 14.73 37.27 41.45
C LEU A 660 14.50 36.02 40.59
N ILE A 661 15.24 35.98 39.48
CA ILE A 661 15.31 34.96 38.40
C ILE A 661 15.05 33.52 38.88
#